data_AF-A0AAX1NDR9-F1
#
_entry.id   AF-A0AAX1NDR9-F1
#
_cell.length_a   1.000
_cell.length_b   1.000
_cell.length_c   1.000
_cell.angle_alpha   90.00
_cell.angle_beta   90.00
_cell.angle_gamma   90.00
#
_symmetry.space_group_name_H-M   'P 1'
#
loop_
_entity.id
_entity.type
_entity.pdbx_description
1 polymer ?
#
loop_
_entity_poly.entity_id
_entity_poly.type
_entity_poly.pdbx_seq_one_letter_code
_entity_poly.pdbx_strand_id
1 'polypeptide(L)'
;MKQFFTNRILISLLFSVVLFGCVDTKYNDPENKEISPIPEGTATISIAELKALHSGRDNDTTSIPDNSIIVGQVISDDEPGNIYKELYLQDETGGILIRLDKAPLYTSYKLGQEVGVICDQLVLGSYGGNVQLGIPSLYNGTPAAGRVPGPLMDQYLFTGTIDDSVRTITATINEIQTNLNNYIGRRVKINYVASTDRPGTTYADAVNETTQNRYFNDGTSSSDIVMRNSGYSDFAGEEIPEGYGTMYAIVSTFNGSAQLYINNPVTDMVDFGDVETPPIEGVVFQENFDDRDEGEIDFENWGNSPEQGTVKWKVEGTGNKYAMANAYQSGDATSESWMILPTIPESNLTLQFRAAAGFFVEGHTDVIRIKVSKNYNGNISGATWEDLTDQATLPVFGDLDEKWWQWTESNINLASFGSDVTIAFVYLGSNTNSTKVEIDNIVVTNNGENSGYYGRAFNKSGYELKSTLSEIISEDYKDIGYAALWTLYQTSDDKYQKKEIIWDMYSDIPDPENPTIPDGVQPGEYEYRIIYDQCGNSGSGEGYCYNREHVVPQSWFDKRAPMVSDAHHIIPTDAYVNTMRSNHPHGMVANASWTSVNNSKLGSGTAASGYTGTVFEPNDEYKGDFARMYLYMATRYEDQIGTWVNYGQAGTVLDGSSDKVYKDWFLNLMIEWHNNDPVSFKELDRNEQIFLQQKNRNPFIDHPEFVNMIWRDNAQ
;
A
#
# COMPACT_ATOMS: atom_id res chain seq x y z
N MET A 1 -31.80 77.63 -25.25
CA MET A 1 -31.94 78.30 -26.57
C MET A 1 -31.72 77.23 -27.64
N LYS A 2 -32.77 76.88 -28.41
CA LYS A 2 -32.83 76.12 -29.70
C LYS A 2 -32.10 74.76 -29.79
N GLN A 3 -32.80 73.61 -29.81
CA GLN A 3 -33.59 73.00 -30.89
C GLN A 3 -32.80 72.19 -31.96
N PHE A 4 -33.11 70.88 -31.97
CA PHE A 4 -33.43 69.99 -33.10
C PHE A 4 -32.36 69.26 -33.96
N PHE A 5 -32.41 67.92 -33.84
CA PHE A 5 -32.55 66.88 -34.88
C PHE A 5 -31.59 66.80 -36.08
N THR A 6 -30.83 65.70 -36.15
CA THR A 6 -30.74 64.79 -37.34
C THR A 6 -30.05 63.48 -36.92
N ASN A 7 -30.77 62.39 -36.64
CA ASN A 7 -31.21 61.31 -37.53
C ASN A 7 -30.08 60.43 -38.12
N ARG A 8 -29.91 59.26 -37.50
CA ARG A 8 -29.75 57.91 -38.08
C ARG A 8 -28.85 57.77 -39.32
N ILE A 9 -27.64 57.25 -39.11
CA ILE A 9 -26.98 56.10 -39.76
C ILE A 9 -25.63 55.92 -39.02
N LEU A 10 -25.15 54.69 -38.86
CA LEU A 10 -23.96 54.24 -38.10
C LEU A 10 -24.19 53.86 -36.61
N ILE A 11 -25.10 52.91 -36.38
CA ILE A 11 -24.94 51.88 -35.33
C ILE A 11 -24.71 50.57 -36.08
N SER A 12 -23.47 50.29 -36.46
CA SER A 12 -22.91 48.98 -36.87
C SER A 12 -21.54 49.19 -37.52
N LEU A 13 -20.51 49.52 -36.74
CA LEU A 13 -19.07 49.29 -37.02
C LEU A 13 -18.23 50.09 -36.00
N LEU A 14 -18.21 49.62 -34.75
CA LEU A 14 -17.20 50.05 -33.78
C LEU A 14 -16.95 48.90 -32.79
N PHE A 15 -16.44 47.79 -33.32
CA PHE A 15 -15.84 46.71 -32.53
C PHE A 15 -14.78 46.02 -33.40
N SER A 16 -13.61 46.64 -33.52
CA SER A 16 -12.35 46.03 -33.95
C SER A 16 -11.28 47.10 -34.17
N VAL A 17 -10.72 47.60 -33.07
CA VAL A 17 -9.33 48.07 -33.07
C VAL A 17 -8.65 47.31 -31.95
N VAL A 18 -8.16 46.12 -32.28
CA VAL A 18 -7.22 45.37 -31.44
C VAL A 18 -5.90 46.14 -31.52
N LEU A 19 -5.60 46.89 -30.46
CA LEU A 19 -4.26 47.39 -30.22
C LEU A 19 -3.40 46.18 -29.81
N PHE A 20 -2.55 45.73 -30.73
CA PHE A 20 -1.38 44.92 -30.42
C PHE A 20 -0.40 45.80 -29.62
N GLY A 21 -0.62 45.87 -28.31
CA GLY A 21 0.42 46.18 -27.36
C GLY A 21 0.99 44.85 -26.86
N CYS A 22 2.22 44.53 -27.23
CA CYS A 22 3.00 43.54 -26.50
C CYS A 22 3.14 44.03 -25.05
N VAL A 23 2.24 43.59 -24.18
CA VAL A 23 2.52 43.56 -22.75
C VAL A 23 3.52 42.43 -22.60
N ASP A 24 4.76 42.81 -22.32
CA ASP A 24 5.78 41.91 -21.82
C ASP A 24 5.25 41.31 -20.51
N THR A 25 4.71 40.09 -20.57
CA THR A 25 4.17 39.36 -19.42
C THR A 25 5.26 38.76 -18.56
N LYS A 26 6.54 39.04 -18.83
CA LYS A 26 7.62 38.78 -17.88
C LYS A 26 7.65 39.88 -16.83
N TYR A 27 6.63 39.84 -15.97
CA TYR A 27 6.81 40.31 -14.61
C TYR A 27 7.96 39.46 -14.05
N ASN A 28 9.10 40.10 -13.78
CA ASN A 28 10.21 39.48 -13.06
C ASN A 28 9.71 39.17 -11.65
N ASP A 29 9.14 37.98 -11.50
CA ASP A 29 8.95 37.35 -10.22
C ASP A 29 10.30 36.77 -9.76
N PRO A 30 10.91 37.28 -8.68
CA PRO A 30 12.17 36.75 -8.15
C PRO A 30 12.04 35.33 -7.57
N GLU A 31 10.86 34.71 -7.57
CA GLU A 31 10.60 33.37 -7.00
C GLU A 31 10.53 32.21 -8.01
N ASN A 32 10.70 32.44 -9.31
CA ASN A 32 10.89 31.33 -10.27
C ASN A 32 12.30 30.72 -10.14
N LYS A 33 12.58 30.04 -9.02
CA LYS A 33 13.63 29.02 -8.98
C LYS A 33 13.19 27.93 -9.96
N GLU A 34 14.02 27.66 -10.97
CA GLU A 34 13.87 26.42 -11.75
C GLU A 34 13.91 25.27 -10.75
N ILE A 35 12.84 24.49 -10.70
CA ILE A 35 12.72 23.32 -9.84
C ILE A 35 13.42 22.19 -10.60
N SER A 36 14.55 21.73 -10.06
CA SER A 36 15.36 20.63 -10.61
C SER A 36 15.34 19.46 -9.64
N PRO A 37 15.51 18.21 -10.10
CA PRO A 37 15.57 17.07 -9.19
C PRO A 37 16.77 17.20 -8.25
N ILE A 38 16.63 16.71 -7.03
CA ILE A 38 17.78 16.58 -6.11
C ILE A 38 18.67 15.47 -6.66
N PRO A 39 19.99 15.71 -6.85
CA PRO A 39 20.86 14.70 -7.44
C PRO A 39 20.85 13.38 -6.67
N GLU A 40 20.85 12.27 -7.39
CA GLU A 40 20.96 10.94 -6.81
C GLU A 40 22.24 10.83 -5.96
N GLY A 41 22.14 10.13 -4.82
CA GLY A 41 23.22 10.03 -3.83
C GLY A 41 23.38 11.27 -2.93
N THR A 42 22.50 12.27 -3.03
CA THR A 42 22.47 13.39 -2.05
C THR A 42 22.10 12.92 -0.66
N ALA A 43 21.18 11.95 -0.53
CA ALA A 43 20.86 11.34 0.75
C ALA A 43 22.06 10.52 1.24
N THR A 44 22.51 10.78 2.46
CA THR A 44 23.63 10.06 3.09
C THR A 44 23.17 9.03 4.12
N ILE A 45 21.88 9.05 4.46
CA ILE A 45 21.22 8.15 5.39
C ILE A 45 19.76 8.01 4.95
N SER A 46 19.20 6.81 5.04
CA SER A 46 17.77 6.63 4.77
C SER A 46 16.90 7.14 5.93
N ILE A 47 15.62 7.42 5.67
CA ILE A 47 14.69 7.87 6.72
C ILE A 47 14.51 6.80 7.80
N ALA A 48 14.46 5.51 7.44
CA ALA A 48 14.37 4.43 8.41
C ALA A 48 15.62 4.37 9.32
N GLU A 49 16.82 4.46 8.74
CA GLU A 49 18.07 4.48 9.51
C GLU A 49 18.16 5.72 10.41
N LEU A 50 17.77 6.89 9.90
CA LEU A 50 17.72 8.11 10.69
C LEU A 50 16.80 7.93 11.89
N LYS A 51 15.56 7.47 11.68
CA LYS A 51 14.61 7.22 12.78
C LYS A 51 15.13 6.22 13.80
N ALA A 52 15.82 5.18 13.34
CA ALA A 52 16.38 4.13 14.20
C ALA A 52 17.47 4.64 15.15
N LEU A 53 18.09 5.80 14.88
CA LEU A 53 19.03 6.43 15.82
C LEU A 53 18.36 6.80 17.14
N HIS A 54 17.06 7.14 17.13
CA HIS A 54 16.32 7.52 18.31
C HIS A 54 15.63 6.31 18.95
N SER A 55 16.21 5.81 20.04
CA SER A 55 15.60 4.81 20.92
C SER A 55 15.00 5.42 22.21
N GLY A 56 15.03 6.75 22.31
CA GLY A 56 14.51 7.50 23.45
C GLY A 56 12.99 7.49 23.53
N ARG A 57 12.46 7.77 24.73
CA ARG A 57 11.01 8.00 24.95
C ARG A 57 10.72 9.49 24.86
N ASP A 58 9.44 9.87 24.95
CA ASP A 58 9.05 11.26 25.14
C ASP A 58 9.93 11.97 26.18
N ASN A 59 10.27 13.22 25.88
CA ASN A 59 11.16 14.07 26.69
C ASN A 59 12.66 13.73 26.60
N ASP A 60 13.07 12.98 25.56
CA ASP A 60 14.47 12.75 25.21
C ASP A 60 14.76 13.24 23.78
N THR A 61 16.03 13.51 23.49
CA THR A 61 16.50 13.88 22.15
C THR A 61 17.79 13.16 21.79
N THR A 62 17.90 12.72 20.54
CA THR A 62 19.10 12.12 19.99
C THR A 62 19.77 13.07 19.00
N SER A 63 21.07 13.30 19.18
CA SER A 63 21.90 14.02 18.23
C SER A 63 22.10 13.20 16.96
N ILE A 64 22.06 13.87 15.82
CA ILE A 64 22.23 13.25 14.50
C ILE A 64 23.70 13.39 14.07
N PRO A 65 24.30 12.39 13.41
CA PRO A 65 25.67 12.49 12.88
C PRO A 65 25.84 13.66 11.90
N ASP A 66 27.00 14.32 11.95
CA ASP A 66 27.32 15.42 11.05
C ASP A 66 27.30 14.98 9.57
N ASN A 67 26.88 15.87 8.69
CA ASN A 67 26.65 15.68 7.25
C ASN A 67 25.55 14.66 6.92
N SER A 68 24.64 14.38 7.87
CA SER A 68 23.48 13.54 7.59
C SER A 68 22.48 14.32 6.74
N ILE A 69 22.14 13.78 5.57
CA ILE A 69 21.11 14.32 4.69
C ILE A 69 20.10 13.21 4.39
N ILE A 70 18.81 13.50 4.58
CA ILE A 70 17.72 12.67 4.07
C ILE A 70 17.10 13.37 2.86
N VAL A 71 16.58 12.58 1.92
CA VAL A 71 15.76 13.06 0.81
C VAL A 71 14.49 12.23 0.79
N GLY A 72 13.34 12.88 0.65
CA GLY A 72 12.06 12.20 0.63
C GLY A 72 10.99 13.02 -0.06
N GLN A 73 9.90 12.35 -0.42
CA GLN A 73 8.74 12.97 -1.02
C GLN A 73 7.79 13.50 0.05
N VAL A 74 7.25 14.70 -0.16
CA VAL A 74 6.22 15.30 0.68
C VAL A 74 4.91 14.53 0.54
N ILE A 75 4.42 13.99 1.65
CA ILE A 75 3.16 13.23 1.69
C ILE A 75 2.03 13.94 2.46
N SER A 76 2.33 15.09 3.07
CA SER A 76 1.39 15.95 3.80
C SER A 76 1.05 17.22 3.03
N ASP A 77 -0.17 17.70 3.21
CA ASP A 77 -0.63 18.99 2.72
C ASP A 77 -1.37 19.74 3.85
N ASP A 78 -0.97 20.98 4.12
CA ASP A 78 -1.57 21.82 5.16
C ASP A 78 -2.55 22.87 4.59
N GLU A 79 -2.82 22.87 3.28
CA GLU A 79 -3.83 23.73 2.66
C GLU A 79 -5.20 23.62 3.34
N PRO A 80 -5.73 22.40 3.61
CA PRO A 80 -7.04 22.23 4.26
C PRO A 80 -7.01 22.49 5.77
N GLY A 81 -5.83 22.68 6.38
CA GLY A 81 -5.67 23.01 7.80
C GLY A 81 -5.79 21.84 8.78
N ASN A 82 -5.85 20.58 8.30
CA ASN A 82 -5.88 19.41 9.17
C ASN A 82 -4.52 19.12 9.81
N ILE A 83 -3.46 19.22 9.00
CA ILE A 83 -2.06 19.16 9.40
C ILE A 83 -1.59 20.60 9.59
N TYR A 84 -0.82 20.90 10.66
CA TYR A 84 -0.43 22.28 10.95
C TYR A 84 1.00 22.35 11.50
N LYS A 85 1.87 23.11 10.81
CA LYS A 85 3.28 23.29 11.21
C LYS A 85 4.08 21.98 11.28
N GLU A 86 3.65 21.03 10.46
CA GLU A 86 4.11 19.66 10.39
C GLU A 86 4.25 19.30 8.92
N LEU A 87 5.42 18.77 8.54
CA LEU A 87 5.72 18.31 7.19
C LEU A 87 6.11 16.83 7.29
N TYR A 88 5.36 15.96 6.62
CA TYR A 88 5.71 14.55 6.53
C TYR A 88 6.46 14.28 5.22
N LEU A 89 7.65 13.68 5.35
CA LEU A 89 8.45 13.19 4.23
C LEU A 89 8.53 11.68 4.26
N GLN A 90 8.55 11.05 3.08
CA GLN A 90 8.70 9.61 2.93
C GLN A 90 9.69 9.24 1.82
N ASP A 91 10.56 8.29 2.12
CA ASP A 91 11.39 7.57 1.15
C ASP A 91 10.93 6.10 1.00
N GLU A 92 11.70 5.29 0.30
CA GLU A 92 11.43 3.86 0.11
C GLU A 92 11.52 3.06 1.41
N THR A 93 12.27 3.55 2.38
CA THR A 93 12.59 2.86 3.64
C THR A 93 11.64 3.22 4.77
N GLY A 94 11.14 4.47 4.82
CA GLY A 94 10.36 4.96 5.94
C GLY A 94 9.84 6.38 5.73
N GLY A 95 9.14 6.89 6.73
CA GLY A 95 8.63 8.27 6.73
C GLY A 95 8.80 8.95 8.08
N ILE A 96 8.99 10.27 8.06
CA ILE A 96 9.37 11.08 9.21
C ILE A 96 8.59 12.39 9.25
N LEU A 97 8.21 12.79 10.46
CA LEU A 97 7.60 14.10 10.74
C LEU A 97 8.69 15.15 10.97
N ILE A 98 8.60 16.29 10.29
CA ILE A 98 9.45 17.46 10.48
C ILE A 98 8.62 18.60 11.06
N ARG A 99 9.15 19.22 12.11
CA ARG A 99 8.48 20.28 12.88
C ARG A 99 8.94 21.65 12.37
N LEU A 100 8.03 22.46 11.82
CA LEU A 100 8.36 23.73 11.16
C LEU A 100 7.50 24.89 11.73
N ASP A 101 8.09 26.03 12.07
CA ASP A 101 7.35 27.19 12.61
C ASP A 101 6.93 28.15 11.49
N LYS A 102 6.28 27.61 10.46
CA LYS A 102 5.73 28.34 9.31
C LYS A 102 4.38 27.75 8.95
N ALA A 103 3.43 28.60 8.56
CA ALA A 103 2.14 28.21 8.02
C ALA A 103 1.65 29.32 7.05
N PRO A 104 1.09 28.97 5.88
CA PRO A 104 1.00 27.62 5.33
C PRO A 104 2.34 27.09 4.78
N LEU A 105 2.53 25.77 4.83
CA LEU A 105 3.69 25.05 4.30
C LEU A 105 3.49 24.64 2.83
N TYR A 106 2.26 24.36 2.39
CA TYR A 106 1.95 23.91 1.01
C TYR A 106 2.43 24.89 -0.07
N THR A 107 2.55 26.17 0.29
CA THR A 107 3.10 27.21 -0.59
C THR A 107 4.59 27.06 -0.87
N SER A 108 5.31 26.34 -0.01
CA SER A 108 6.77 26.11 -0.11
C SER A 108 7.13 24.66 -0.38
N TYR A 109 6.29 23.72 0.06
CA TYR A 109 6.47 22.29 -0.12
C TYR A 109 5.14 21.69 -0.57
N LYS A 110 5.03 21.40 -1.86
CA LYS A 110 3.78 20.84 -2.42
C LYS A 110 3.70 19.35 -2.15
N LEU A 111 2.48 18.82 -2.06
CA LEU A 111 2.26 17.37 -2.04
C LEU A 111 2.94 16.73 -3.27
N GLY A 112 3.65 15.62 -3.06
CA GLY A 112 4.44 14.95 -4.10
C GLY A 112 5.81 15.57 -4.39
N GLN A 113 6.15 16.70 -3.77
CA GLN A 113 7.43 17.38 -3.97
C GLN A 113 8.58 16.65 -3.27
N GLU A 114 9.70 16.51 -3.95
CA GLU A 114 10.95 16.05 -3.37
C GLU A 114 11.56 17.13 -2.45
N VAL A 115 11.98 16.74 -1.26
CA VAL A 115 12.61 17.64 -0.29
C VAL A 115 13.80 16.95 0.34
N GLY A 116 14.95 17.62 0.26
CA GLY A 116 16.16 17.27 0.96
C GLY A 116 16.24 18.03 2.28
N VAL A 117 16.69 17.32 3.33
CA VAL A 117 16.84 17.88 4.68
C VAL A 117 18.27 17.65 5.15
N ILE A 118 18.98 18.74 5.37
CA ILE A 118 20.27 18.77 6.05
C ILE A 118 19.99 18.62 7.55
N CYS A 119 20.37 17.49 8.13
CA CYS A 119 20.06 17.16 9.51
C CYS A 119 21.07 17.69 10.53
N ASP A 120 22.12 18.39 10.07
CA ASP A 120 23.14 18.99 10.92
C ASP A 120 22.51 19.89 11.98
N GLN A 121 22.90 19.73 13.25
CA GLN A 121 22.36 20.49 14.39
C GLN A 121 20.86 20.31 14.66
N LEU A 122 20.15 19.52 13.86
CA LEU A 122 18.83 19.02 14.21
C LEU A 122 18.96 17.85 15.19
N VAL A 123 17.86 17.54 15.87
CA VAL A 123 17.74 16.41 16.77
C VAL A 123 16.48 15.63 16.46
N LEU A 124 16.54 14.33 16.74
CA LEU A 124 15.37 13.49 16.81
C LEU A 124 14.80 13.56 18.22
N GLY A 125 13.49 13.62 18.33
CA GLY A 125 12.78 13.43 19.59
C GLY A 125 11.47 12.69 19.35
N SER A 126 10.71 12.44 20.42
CA SER A 126 9.42 11.77 20.33
C SER A 126 8.30 12.55 21.01
N TYR A 127 7.09 12.45 20.49
CA TYR A 127 5.87 12.88 21.16
C TYR A 127 4.80 11.79 21.02
N GLY A 128 4.33 11.24 22.14
CA GLY A 128 3.44 10.08 22.13
C GLY A 128 4.04 8.87 21.41
N GLY A 129 5.37 8.75 21.37
CA GLY A 129 6.08 7.72 20.59
C GLY A 129 6.24 8.00 19.09
N ASN A 130 5.70 9.11 18.55
CA ASN A 130 5.94 9.51 17.18
C ASN A 130 7.29 10.22 17.06
N VAL A 131 8.24 9.62 16.35
CA VAL A 131 9.59 10.17 16.13
C VAL A 131 9.51 11.35 15.16
N GLN A 132 10.10 12.47 15.57
CA GLN A 132 10.04 13.75 14.88
C GLN A 132 11.41 14.43 14.82
N LEU A 133 11.66 15.10 13.71
CA LEU A 133 12.87 15.87 13.42
C LEU A 133 12.62 17.37 13.66
N GLY A 134 13.57 18.02 14.33
CA GLY A 134 13.48 19.45 14.63
C GLY A 134 14.72 20.02 15.27
N ILE A 135 14.66 21.29 15.68
CA ILE A 135 15.77 21.93 16.40
C ILE A 135 15.81 21.49 17.87
N PRO A 136 16.99 21.47 18.53
CA PRO A 136 17.06 21.29 19.97
C PRO A 136 16.18 22.32 20.71
N SER A 137 15.26 21.83 21.54
CA SER A 137 14.34 22.67 22.30
C SER A 137 14.00 22.05 23.64
N LEU A 138 13.17 22.76 24.42
CA LEU A 138 12.60 22.27 25.67
C LEU A 138 11.08 22.33 25.58
N TYR A 139 10.42 21.20 25.84
CA TYR A 139 8.98 21.13 26.05
C TYR A 139 8.72 20.89 27.53
N ASN A 140 7.99 21.80 28.18
CA ASN A 140 7.74 21.78 29.64
C ASN A 140 9.00 21.59 30.49
N GLY A 141 10.14 22.13 30.05
CA GLY A 141 11.42 22.06 30.77
C GLY A 141 12.27 20.82 30.47
N THR A 142 11.84 19.94 29.57
CA THR A 142 12.55 18.70 29.23
C THR A 142 12.94 18.69 27.74
N PRO A 143 14.06 18.05 27.33
CA PRO A 143 14.49 18.02 25.93
C PRO A 143 13.40 17.56 24.97
N ALA A 144 13.28 18.25 23.83
CA ALA A 144 12.37 17.90 22.76
C ALA A 144 12.88 18.41 21.40
N ALA A 145 12.46 17.75 20.32
CA ALA A 145 12.58 18.29 18.97
C ALA A 145 11.58 19.44 18.78
N GLY A 146 12.09 20.66 18.73
CA GLY A 146 11.32 21.89 18.52
C GLY A 146 11.12 22.21 17.04
N ARG A 147 10.29 23.21 16.76
CA ARG A 147 10.01 23.64 15.39
C ARG A 147 11.16 24.47 14.82
N VAL A 148 11.59 24.15 13.60
CA VAL A 148 12.55 24.97 12.83
C VAL A 148 11.89 26.32 12.52
N PRO A 149 12.45 27.46 12.98
CA PRO A 149 11.90 28.78 12.68
C PRO A 149 11.85 29.06 11.18
N GLY A 150 10.77 29.70 10.70
CA GLY A 150 10.59 30.06 9.28
C GLY A 150 11.84 30.62 8.58
N PRO A 151 12.52 31.63 9.15
CA PRO A 151 13.73 32.20 8.55
C PRO A 151 14.95 31.27 8.47
N LEU A 152 14.94 30.14 9.19
CA LEU A 152 16.01 29.15 9.19
C LEU A 152 15.72 27.95 8.29
N MET A 153 14.49 27.82 7.77
CA MET A 153 14.09 26.66 6.98
C MET A 153 14.97 26.47 5.73
N ASP A 154 15.30 27.54 5.02
CA ASP A 154 16.17 27.47 3.83
C ASP A 154 17.62 27.04 4.14
N GLN A 155 18.01 26.99 5.41
CA GLN A 155 19.32 26.45 5.83
C GLN A 155 19.30 24.93 5.98
N TYR A 156 18.11 24.36 6.22
CA TYR A 156 17.92 22.95 6.50
C TYR A 156 17.19 22.22 5.38
N LEU A 157 16.31 22.89 4.65
CA LEU A 157 15.46 22.28 3.63
C LEU A 157 15.73 22.88 2.27
N PHE A 158 15.83 22.02 1.26
CA PHE A 158 15.89 22.40 -0.14
C PHE A 158 14.95 21.49 -0.94
N THR A 159 14.40 22.02 -2.02
CA THR A 159 13.34 21.37 -2.79
C THR A 159 13.88 20.83 -4.10
N GLY A 160 13.41 19.65 -4.47
CA GLY A 160 13.56 19.04 -5.79
C GLY A 160 12.28 19.13 -6.61
N THR A 161 12.16 18.22 -7.59
CA THR A 161 11.01 18.08 -8.49
C THR A 161 9.71 17.82 -7.76
N ILE A 162 8.60 18.04 -8.46
CA ILE A 162 7.26 17.70 -7.98
C ILE A 162 6.75 16.56 -8.85
N ASP A 163 6.36 15.46 -8.20
CA ASP A 163 5.67 14.35 -8.83
C ASP A 163 4.16 14.50 -8.54
N ASP A 164 3.34 14.36 -9.58
CA ASP A 164 1.88 14.38 -9.44
C ASP A 164 1.38 13.13 -8.67
N SER A 165 2.18 12.05 -8.65
CA SER A 165 1.92 10.82 -7.91
C SER A 165 2.58 10.84 -6.53
N VAL A 166 1.78 10.58 -5.49
CA VAL A 166 2.26 10.53 -4.11
C VAL A 166 2.49 9.08 -3.71
N ARG A 167 3.68 8.76 -3.19
CA ARG A 167 4.04 7.43 -2.70
C ARG A 167 3.04 6.95 -1.65
N THR A 168 2.51 5.74 -1.83
CA THR A 168 1.57 5.10 -0.89
C THR A 168 1.90 3.62 -0.72
N ILE A 169 1.61 3.08 0.47
CA ILE A 169 1.72 1.65 0.77
C ILE A 169 0.33 1.09 0.96
N THR A 170 -0.05 0.08 0.18
CA THR A 170 -1.31 -0.64 0.42
C THR A 170 -1.19 -1.46 1.70
N ALA A 171 -2.11 -1.27 2.64
CA ALA A 171 -2.12 -2.00 3.90
C ALA A 171 -3.55 -2.09 4.46
N THR A 172 -3.80 -3.14 5.23
CA THR A 172 -5.01 -3.34 6.03
C THR A 172 -4.86 -2.69 7.41
N ILE A 173 -5.97 -2.45 8.11
CA ILE A 173 -5.96 -1.90 9.47
C ILE A 173 -5.26 -2.86 10.42
N ASN A 174 -5.48 -4.16 10.31
CA ASN A 174 -4.79 -5.16 11.14
C ASN A 174 -3.28 -5.13 10.92
N GLU A 175 -2.79 -5.02 9.68
CA GLU A 175 -1.35 -4.88 9.41
C GLU A 175 -0.77 -3.61 10.01
N ILE A 176 -1.48 -2.49 9.89
CA ILE A 176 -1.05 -1.21 10.49
C ILE A 176 -0.98 -1.32 12.01
N GLN A 177 -1.98 -1.94 12.65
CA GLN A 177 -2.02 -2.06 14.12
C GLN A 177 -0.99 -3.08 14.65
N THR A 178 -0.79 -4.20 13.95
CA THR A 178 0.15 -5.25 14.36
C THR A 178 1.62 -4.92 14.06
N ASN A 179 1.88 -4.16 13.00
CA ASN A 179 3.22 -3.80 12.54
C ASN A 179 3.45 -2.28 12.49
N LEU A 180 2.86 -1.54 13.44
CA LEU A 180 2.79 -0.07 13.45
C LEU A 180 4.11 0.65 13.14
N ASN A 181 5.24 0.16 13.67
CA ASN A 181 6.55 0.79 13.46
C ASN A 181 6.97 0.88 11.98
N ASN A 182 6.49 -0.02 11.13
CA ASN A 182 6.77 -0.03 9.69
C ASN A 182 6.00 1.07 8.94
N TYR A 183 4.91 1.57 9.53
CA TYR A 183 3.98 2.50 8.90
C TYR A 183 4.07 3.92 9.44
N ILE A 184 4.50 4.14 10.70
CA ILE A 184 4.59 5.48 11.30
C ILE A 184 5.34 6.45 10.38
N GLY A 185 4.69 7.57 10.06
CA GLY A 185 5.20 8.65 9.22
C GLY A 185 5.07 8.38 7.72
N ARG A 186 4.49 7.26 7.29
CA ARG A 186 4.28 6.89 5.88
C ARG A 186 2.84 7.08 5.48
N ARG A 187 2.61 7.26 4.18
CA ARG A 187 1.27 7.31 3.57
C ARG A 187 0.83 5.91 3.17
N VAL A 188 -0.38 5.54 3.57
CA VAL A 188 -1.01 4.25 3.28
C VAL A 188 -2.23 4.40 2.39
N LYS A 189 -2.57 3.34 1.66
CA LYS A 189 -3.84 3.13 0.95
C LYS A 189 -4.56 1.96 1.59
N ILE A 190 -5.71 2.21 2.21
CA ILE A 190 -6.54 1.19 2.86
C ILE A 190 -7.77 1.00 1.99
N ASN A 191 -8.00 -0.22 1.50
CA ASN A 191 -9.16 -0.54 0.65
C ASN A 191 -10.31 -1.06 1.51
N TYR A 192 -11.54 -0.84 1.05
CA TYR A 192 -12.76 -1.34 1.69
C TYR A 192 -12.89 -0.96 3.16
N VAL A 193 -12.51 0.27 3.48
CA VAL A 193 -12.67 0.83 4.82
C VAL A 193 -14.02 1.55 4.92
N ALA A 194 -14.70 1.39 6.04
CA ALA A 194 -15.94 2.05 6.38
C ALA A 194 -15.82 2.74 7.74
N SER A 195 -16.62 3.79 7.96
CA SER A 195 -16.71 4.41 9.27
C SER A 195 -17.63 3.58 10.20
N THR A 196 -17.21 3.44 11.45
CA THR A 196 -18.03 2.83 12.52
C THR A 196 -18.72 3.89 13.38
N ASP A 197 -18.50 5.17 13.09
CA ASP A 197 -19.24 6.27 13.71
C ASP A 197 -20.70 6.27 13.24
N ARG A 198 -21.57 6.93 14.01
CA ARG A 198 -22.98 7.07 13.65
C ARG A 198 -23.11 7.82 12.31
N PRO A 199 -24.00 7.40 11.39
CA PRO A 199 -24.35 8.16 10.19
C PRO A 199 -24.65 9.64 10.46
N GLY A 200 -24.12 10.52 9.60
CA GLY A 200 -24.19 11.98 9.75
C GLY A 200 -23.18 12.58 10.74
N THR A 201 -22.20 11.81 11.21
CA THR A 201 -21.09 12.35 12.02
C THR A 201 -20.13 13.15 11.13
N THR A 202 -19.75 14.35 11.55
CA THR A 202 -18.84 15.24 10.81
C THR A 202 -17.36 14.92 11.08
N TYR A 203 -16.41 15.29 10.23
CA TYR A 203 -14.98 15.00 10.45
C TYR A 203 -14.41 15.55 11.77
N ALA A 204 -14.83 16.74 12.19
CA ALA A 204 -14.48 17.34 13.47
C ALA A 204 -15.60 18.29 13.96
N ASP A 205 -15.33 19.09 14.99
CA ASP A 205 -16.26 20.13 15.44
C ASP A 205 -15.80 21.50 14.91
N ALA A 206 -16.36 21.89 13.76
CA ALA A 206 -16.08 23.16 13.12
C ALA A 206 -16.63 24.39 13.89
N VAL A 207 -17.62 24.20 14.77
CA VAL A 207 -18.25 25.32 15.49
C VAL A 207 -17.40 25.76 16.67
N ASN A 208 -16.86 24.79 17.41
CA ASN A 208 -16.01 25.05 18.56
C ASN A 208 -14.51 24.93 18.23
N GLU A 209 -14.18 24.65 16.97
CA GLU A 209 -12.82 24.45 16.45
C GLU A 209 -12.06 23.38 17.27
N THR A 210 -12.76 22.30 17.63
CA THR A 210 -12.17 21.22 18.44
C THR A 210 -11.80 20.01 17.59
N THR A 211 -10.58 19.53 17.78
CA THR A 211 -10.10 18.27 17.19
C THR A 211 -10.92 17.10 17.70
N GLN A 212 -11.31 16.21 16.80
CA GLN A 212 -12.08 15.02 17.12
C GLN A 212 -11.40 13.76 16.58
N ASN A 213 -11.74 12.63 17.20
CA ASN A 213 -11.37 11.31 16.72
C ASN A 213 -12.56 10.70 15.97
N ARG A 214 -12.28 10.01 14.88
CA ARG A 214 -13.22 9.23 14.08
C ARG A 214 -12.73 7.81 13.92
N TYR A 215 -13.67 6.91 13.75
CA TYR A 215 -13.43 5.49 13.86
C TYR A 215 -13.75 4.81 12.53
N PHE A 216 -12.80 4.00 12.08
CA PHE A 216 -12.84 3.31 10.80
C PHE A 216 -12.38 1.88 10.94
N ASN A 217 -12.97 0.99 10.13
CA ASN A 217 -12.63 -0.41 10.08
C ASN A 217 -12.74 -0.94 8.64
N ASP A 218 -11.86 -1.86 8.27
CA ASP A 218 -11.81 -2.52 6.97
C ASP A 218 -12.17 -4.01 7.09
N GLY A 219 -12.69 -4.42 8.25
CA GLY A 219 -13.05 -5.80 8.59
C GLY A 219 -11.87 -6.71 8.94
N THR A 220 -10.61 -6.25 8.83
CA THR A 220 -9.43 -7.08 9.17
C THR A 220 -9.11 -7.11 10.66
N SER A 221 -9.62 -6.16 11.42
CA SER A 221 -9.35 -6.00 12.85
C SER A 221 -10.65 -5.93 13.65
N SER A 222 -10.66 -6.51 14.84
CA SER A 222 -11.78 -6.32 15.78
C SER A 222 -11.88 -4.89 16.31
N SER A 223 -10.82 -4.10 16.17
CA SER A 223 -10.69 -2.74 16.69
C SER A 223 -10.60 -1.70 15.59
N ASP A 224 -11.27 -0.57 15.80
CA ASP A 224 -11.25 0.53 14.85
C ASP A 224 -9.90 1.24 14.90
N ILE A 225 -9.44 1.69 13.73
CA ILE A 225 -8.35 2.65 13.66
C ILE A 225 -8.89 4.07 13.84
N VAL A 226 -8.18 4.86 14.63
CA VAL A 226 -8.55 6.26 14.88
C VAL A 226 -8.03 7.14 13.76
N MET A 227 -8.92 7.85 13.07
CA MET A 227 -8.58 9.04 12.29
C MET A 227 -8.74 10.28 13.15
N ARG A 228 -7.73 11.14 13.19
CA ARG A 228 -7.74 12.35 14.02
C ARG A 228 -7.79 13.60 13.14
N ASN A 229 -8.85 14.39 13.28
CA ASN A 229 -9.08 15.57 12.45
C ASN A 229 -9.23 16.85 13.28
N SER A 230 -8.57 17.92 12.84
CA SER A 230 -8.59 19.25 13.42
C SER A 230 -9.94 19.92 13.22
N GLY A 231 -10.48 20.54 14.28
CA GLY A 231 -11.66 21.40 14.17
C GLY A 231 -11.40 22.72 13.41
N TYR A 232 -10.13 23.05 13.13
CA TYR A 232 -9.73 24.19 12.31
C TYR A 232 -9.63 23.85 10.81
N SER A 233 -9.81 22.58 10.43
CA SER A 233 -9.80 22.21 9.01
C SER A 233 -11.02 22.78 8.28
N ASP A 234 -10.87 23.11 7.01
CA ASP A 234 -11.97 23.63 6.18
C ASP A 234 -13.10 22.61 5.98
N PHE A 235 -12.77 21.32 6.02
CA PHE A 235 -13.70 20.20 5.96
C PHE A 235 -14.21 19.72 7.33
N ALA A 236 -13.86 20.37 8.45
CA ALA A 236 -14.22 19.93 9.79
C ALA A 236 -15.74 19.68 9.97
N GLY A 237 -16.58 20.49 9.30
CA GLY A 237 -18.04 20.41 9.37
C GLY A 237 -18.68 19.49 8.33
N GLU A 238 -17.91 18.86 7.45
CA GLU A 238 -18.40 17.93 6.44
C GLU A 238 -18.72 16.57 7.07
N GLU A 239 -19.76 15.91 6.58
CA GLU A 239 -20.15 14.56 7.01
C GLU A 239 -19.16 13.52 6.47
N ILE A 240 -18.84 12.52 7.30
CA ILE A 240 -18.02 11.39 6.89
C ILE A 240 -18.81 10.56 5.87
N PRO A 241 -18.18 10.13 4.76
CA PRO A 241 -18.86 9.33 3.75
C PRO A 241 -19.32 7.99 4.34
N GLU A 242 -20.53 7.57 3.94
CA GLU A 242 -21.13 6.29 4.33
C GLU A 242 -20.69 5.15 3.38
N GLY A 243 -20.81 3.92 3.85
CA GLY A 243 -20.44 2.73 3.08
C GLY A 243 -18.94 2.44 3.07
N TYR A 244 -18.52 1.60 2.12
CA TYR A 244 -17.13 1.19 1.97
C TYR A 244 -16.44 1.99 0.87
N GLY A 245 -15.18 2.36 1.08
CA GLY A 245 -14.36 3.05 0.08
C GLY A 245 -12.87 2.80 0.28
N THR A 246 -12.06 3.60 -0.41
CA THR A 246 -10.60 3.61 -0.28
C THR A 246 -10.15 4.86 0.47
N MET A 247 -9.31 4.67 1.48
CA MET A 247 -8.72 5.75 2.26
C MET A 247 -7.23 5.88 1.98
N TYR A 248 -6.77 7.10 1.74
CA TYR A 248 -5.36 7.47 1.76
C TYR A 248 -5.06 8.26 3.03
N ALA A 249 -4.11 7.81 3.84
CA ALA A 249 -3.83 8.47 5.11
C ALA A 249 -2.35 8.41 5.48
N ILE A 250 -1.89 9.38 6.26
CA ILE A 250 -0.58 9.34 6.91
C ILE A 250 -0.73 8.65 8.25
N VAL A 251 0.05 7.59 8.47
CA VAL A 251 0.04 6.86 9.74
C VAL A 251 0.90 7.59 10.77
N SER A 252 0.40 7.68 11.99
CA SER A 252 1.08 8.22 13.16
C SER A 252 0.83 7.31 14.37
N THR A 253 1.37 7.70 15.52
CA THR A 253 1.13 7.01 16.78
C THR A 253 0.95 8.00 17.92
N PHE A 254 0.12 7.63 18.89
CA PHE A 254 -0.01 8.33 20.15
C PHE A 254 -0.07 7.33 21.31
N ASN A 255 0.96 7.34 22.14
CA ASN A 255 1.17 6.42 23.26
C ASN A 255 1.10 4.94 22.86
N GLY A 256 1.56 4.61 21.64
CA GLY A 256 1.60 3.26 21.11
C GLY A 256 0.35 2.83 20.32
N SER A 257 -0.71 3.64 20.31
CA SER A 257 -1.89 3.38 19.46
C SER A 257 -1.71 4.01 18.09
N ALA A 258 -2.12 3.29 17.04
CA ALA A 258 -2.10 3.81 15.67
C ALA A 258 -3.11 4.96 15.50
N GLN A 259 -2.73 5.98 14.73
CA GLN A 259 -3.61 7.07 14.34
C GLN A 259 -3.41 7.42 12.87
N LEU A 260 -4.48 7.85 12.20
CA LEU A 260 -4.47 8.28 10.81
C LEU A 260 -4.73 9.79 10.72
N TYR A 261 -4.02 10.44 9.80
CA TYR A 261 -4.29 11.81 9.36
C TYR A 261 -4.55 11.81 7.86
N ILE A 262 -5.63 12.47 7.45
CA ILE A 262 -5.86 12.81 6.04
C ILE A 262 -5.39 14.24 5.78
N ASN A 263 -4.96 14.51 4.56
CA ASN A 263 -4.75 15.85 4.05
C ASN A 263 -6.11 16.49 3.74
N ASN A 264 -6.89 15.83 2.87
CA ASN A 264 -8.14 16.37 2.33
C ASN A 264 -9.12 15.21 2.00
N PRO A 265 -10.37 15.21 2.51
CA PRO A 265 -11.37 14.20 2.17
C PRO A 265 -11.57 13.99 0.65
N VAL A 266 -11.48 15.05 -0.16
CA VAL A 266 -11.71 14.98 -1.61
C VAL A 266 -10.71 14.06 -2.31
N THR A 267 -9.46 14.06 -1.87
CA THR A 267 -8.40 13.22 -2.46
C THR A 267 -8.16 11.94 -1.67
N ASP A 268 -8.49 11.95 -0.39
CA ASP A 268 -8.08 10.91 0.55
C ASP A 268 -9.20 9.94 0.90
N MET A 269 -10.46 10.27 0.61
CA MET A 269 -11.63 9.44 0.92
C MET A 269 -12.41 9.16 -0.36
N VAL A 270 -11.95 8.18 -1.12
CA VAL A 270 -12.37 7.93 -2.51
C VAL A 270 -13.27 6.72 -2.63
N ASP A 271 -14.19 6.75 -3.60
CA ASP A 271 -15.06 5.63 -3.98
C ASP A 271 -15.95 5.06 -2.86
N PHE A 272 -16.34 5.89 -1.88
CA PHE A 272 -17.28 5.49 -0.83
C PHE A 272 -18.70 5.31 -1.35
N GLY A 273 -19.31 4.17 -1.02
CA GLY A 273 -20.73 3.92 -1.26
C GLY A 273 -21.18 2.52 -0.86
N ASP A 274 -22.41 2.18 -1.22
CA ASP A 274 -23.00 0.86 -1.01
C ASP A 274 -22.38 -0.15 -1.98
N VAL A 275 -21.28 -0.77 -1.57
CA VAL A 275 -20.65 -1.89 -2.28
C VAL A 275 -20.89 -3.17 -1.46
N GLU A 276 -21.25 -4.28 -2.12
CA GLU A 276 -21.18 -5.60 -1.48
C GLU A 276 -19.76 -5.78 -0.95
N THR A 277 -19.61 -6.04 0.36
CA THR A 277 -18.31 -6.32 0.99
C THR A 277 -17.55 -7.35 0.16
N PRO A 278 -16.51 -6.96 -0.59
CA PRO A 278 -15.68 -7.95 -1.26
C PRO A 278 -14.92 -8.73 -0.19
N PRO A 279 -14.52 -9.98 -0.47
CA PRO A 279 -13.71 -10.75 0.47
C PRO A 279 -12.45 -9.95 0.80
N ILE A 280 -12.33 -9.54 2.06
CA ILE A 280 -11.12 -8.90 2.55
C ILE A 280 -10.08 -10.03 2.68
N GLU A 281 -8.97 -9.88 1.97
CA GLU A 281 -7.95 -10.92 1.85
C GLU A 281 -7.46 -11.35 3.24
N GLY A 282 -7.59 -12.64 3.56
CA GLY A 282 -7.22 -13.21 4.85
C GLY A 282 -8.30 -13.18 5.94
N VAL A 283 -9.46 -12.52 5.74
CA VAL A 283 -10.62 -12.63 6.64
C VAL A 283 -11.49 -13.80 6.19
N VAL A 284 -11.57 -14.84 7.03
CA VAL A 284 -12.30 -16.09 6.71
C VAL A 284 -13.69 -16.14 7.34
N PHE A 285 -13.92 -15.30 8.34
CA PHE A 285 -15.21 -15.11 8.98
C PHE A 285 -15.26 -13.73 9.65
N GLN A 286 -16.38 -13.02 9.52
CA GLN A 286 -16.62 -11.78 10.25
C GLN A 286 -18.09 -11.64 10.65
N GLU A 287 -18.34 -11.06 11.83
CA GLU A 287 -19.67 -10.69 12.32
C GLU A 287 -19.56 -9.51 13.30
N ASN A 288 -20.24 -8.40 12.98
CA ASN A 288 -20.38 -7.20 13.82
C ASN A 288 -21.84 -6.96 14.25
N PHE A 289 -22.78 -7.86 13.92
CA PHE A 289 -24.19 -7.82 14.30
C PHE A 289 -25.03 -6.62 13.81
N ASP A 290 -24.45 -5.60 13.19
CA ASP A 290 -25.14 -4.36 12.79
C ASP A 290 -26.29 -4.59 11.81
N ASP A 291 -26.09 -5.53 10.88
CA ASP A 291 -27.08 -5.94 9.87
C ASP A 291 -28.09 -6.98 10.39
N ARG A 292 -28.01 -7.37 11.67
CA ARG A 292 -28.88 -8.39 12.27
C ARG A 292 -30.09 -7.77 12.95
N ASP A 293 -31.24 -8.43 12.87
CA ASP A 293 -32.42 -8.02 13.64
C ASP A 293 -32.22 -8.25 15.15
N GLU A 294 -32.77 -7.37 15.98
CA GLU A 294 -32.78 -7.57 17.43
C GLU A 294 -33.60 -8.83 17.80
N GLY A 295 -33.10 -9.64 18.73
CA GLY A 295 -33.78 -10.87 19.16
C GLY A 295 -32.84 -12.05 19.37
N GLU A 296 -33.40 -13.23 19.67
CA GLU A 296 -32.60 -14.46 19.81
C GLU A 296 -31.77 -14.71 18.55
N ILE A 297 -30.49 -15.05 18.72
CA ILE A 297 -29.61 -15.40 17.59
C ILE A 297 -30.10 -16.73 16.98
N ASP A 298 -30.52 -16.67 15.73
CA ASP A 298 -30.97 -17.81 14.90
C ASP A 298 -30.42 -17.66 13.48
N PHE A 299 -29.10 -17.52 13.37
CA PHE A 299 -28.41 -17.34 12.10
C PHE A 299 -28.11 -18.68 11.45
N GLU A 300 -28.10 -18.70 10.11
CA GLU A 300 -27.75 -19.90 9.35
C GLU A 300 -26.35 -20.41 9.74
N ASN A 301 -26.24 -21.70 10.05
CA ASN A 301 -25.01 -22.38 10.47
C ASN A 301 -24.41 -21.95 11.82
N TRP A 302 -25.12 -21.15 12.62
CA TRP A 302 -24.75 -20.87 14.01
C TRP A 302 -25.47 -21.82 14.98
N GLY A 303 -24.89 -22.02 16.16
CA GLY A 303 -25.54 -22.67 17.29
C GLY A 303 -25.90 -21.66 18.39
N ASN A 304 -27.07 -21.80 19.00
CA ASN A 304 -27.49 -21.02 20.17
C ASN A 304 -28.28 -21.91 21.14
N SER A 305 -27.58 -22.51 22.13
CA SER A 305 -28.13 -23.57 23.00
C SER A 305 -28.04 -23.25 24.49
N PRO A 306 -29.16 -23.30 25.25
CA PRO A 306 -29.14 -23.27 26.71
C PRO A 306 -28.90 -24.68 27.27
N GLU A 307 -27.64 -25.09 27.43
CA GLU A 307 -27.29 -26.41 27.99
C GLU A 307 -27.72 -26.56 29.46
N GLN A 308 -27.81 -25.45 30.20
CA GLN A 308 -28.45 -25.37 31.50
C GLN A 308 -29.29 -24.10 31.61
N GLY A 309 -30.46 -24.21 32.24
CA GLY A 309 -31.39 -23.08 32.39
C GLY A 309 -32.16 -22.77 31.11
N THR A 310 -32.46 -21.50 30.88
CA THR A 310 -33.33 -21.03 29.78
C THR A 310 -32.72 -19.89 28.96
N VAL A 311 -31.59 -19.32 29.41
CA VAL A 311 -30.94 -18.17 28.78
C VAL A 311 -30.32 -18.54 27.43
N LYS A 312 -30.59 -17.73 26.42
CA LYS A 312 -29.95 -17.78 25.09
C LYS A 312 -29.27 -16.47 24.75
N TRP A 313 -28.33 -16.52 23.81
CA TRP A 313 -27.73 -15.33 23.24
C TRP A 313 -28.70 -14.61 22.32
N LYS A 314 -28.65 -13.28 22.33
CA LYS A 314 -29.51 -12.41 21.52
C LYS A 314 -28.73 -11.22 20.97
N VAL A 315 -29.16 -10.68 19.84
CA VAL A 315 -28.72 -9.39 19.32
C VAL A 315 -29.48 -8.28 20.04
N GLU A 316 -28.76 -7.25 20.48
CA GLU A 316 -29.32 -6.04 21.11
C GLU A 316 -28.53 -4.79 20.64
N GLY A 317 -29.21 -3.66 20.44
CA GLY A 317 -28.53 -2.37 20.17
C GLY A 317 -29.24 -1.48 19.16
N THR A 318 -28.98 -0.17 19.23
CA THR A 318 -29.50 0.83 18.28
C THR A 318 -28.36 1.51 17.53
N GLY A 319 -28.22 1.23 16.22
CA GLY A 319 -27.01 1.59 15.46
C GLY A 319 -26.02 0.44 15.55
N ASN A 320 -24.97 0.58 16.38
CA ASN A 320 -24.00 -0.48 16.68
C ASN A 320 -24.65 -1.57 17.54
N LYS A 321 -24.87 -2.75 16.97
CA LYS A 321 -25.48 -3.91 17.65
C LYS A 321 -24.40 -4.88 18.12
N TYR A 322 -24.77 -5.78 19.02
CA TYR A 322 -23.86 -6.78 19.57
C TYR A 322 -24.63 -8.03 20.03
N ALA A 323 -23.93 -9.16 20.15
CA ALA A 323 -24.46 -10.34 20.81
C ALA A 323 -24.35 -10.21 22.32
N MET A 324 -25.37 -10.64 23.07
CA MET A 324 -25.33 -10.58 24.54
C MET A 324 -26.02 -11.77 25.21
N ALA A 325 -25.56 -12.09 26.43
CA ALA A 325 -26.22 -13.03 27.34
C ALA A 325 -26.34 -12.46 28.77
N ASN A 326 -27.48 -12.71 29.42
CA ASN A 326 -27.80 -12.25 30.77
C ASN A 326 -28.88 -13.15 31.42
N ALA A 327 -28.64 -13.66 32.62
CA ALA A 327 -29.58 -14.47 33.40
C ALA A 327 -30.50 -13.69 34.37
N TYR A 328 -30.50 -12.36 34.32
CA TYR A 328 -31.31 -11.53 35.20
C TYR A 328 -32.79 -11.84 35.03
N GLN A 329 -33.46 -12.17 36.15
CA GLN A 329 -34.88 -12.55 36.18
C GLN A 329 -35.24 -13.80 35.35
N SER A 330 -34.27 -14.63 34.95
CA SER A 330 -34.56 -15.89 34.25
C SER A 330 -35.30 -16.90 35.14
N GLY A 331 -35.14 -16.80 36.47
CA GLY A 331 -35.57 -17.84 37.41
C GLY A 331 -34.67 -19.08 37.41
N ASP A 332 -33.60 -19.09 36.61
CA ASP A 332 -32.67 -20.21 36.52
C ASP A 332 -31.82 -20.34 37.81
N ALA A 333 -31.69 -21.57 38.31
CA ALA A 333 -30.75 -21.87 39.39
C ALA A 333 -29.29 -21.79 38.91
N THR A 334 -29.06 -22.24 37.68
CA THR A 334 -27.81 -22.13 36.91
C THR A 334 -28.16 -21.92 35.44
N SER A 335 -27.36 -21.13 34.75
CA SER A 335 -27.47 -20.87 33.31
C SER A 335 -26.13 -21.17 32.65
N GLU A 336 -26.16 -21.99 31.61
CA GLU A 336 -25.02 -22.27 30.72
C GLU A 336 -25.52 -22.14 29.29
N SER A 337 -25.08 -21.11 28.58
CA SER A 337 -25.61 -20.76 27.25
C SER A 337 -24.50 -20.65 26.21
N TRP A 338 -24.61 -21.42 25.14
CA TRP A 338 -23.59 -21.56 24.11
C TRP A 338 -24.00 -20.82 22.83
N MET A 339 -23.21 -19.83 22.42
CA MET A 339 -23.22 -19.27 21.07
C MET A 339 -22.06 -19.88 20.30
N ILE A 340 -22.36 -20.59 19.22
CA ILE A 340 -21.39 -21.37 18.44
C ILE A 340 -21.35 -20.80 17.03
N LEU A 341 -20.15 -20.41 16.59
CA LEU A 341 -19.94 -19.89 15.24
C LEU A 341 -19.98 -21.03 14.21
N PRO A 342 -20.17 -20.72 12.91
CA PRO A 342 -19.98 -21.70 11.84
C PRO A 342 -18.59 -22.33 11.89
N THR A 343 -18.49 -23.59 11.46
CA THR A 343 -17.20 -24.27 11.33
C THR A 343 -16.39 -23.63 10.21
N ILE A 344 -15.17 -23.23 10.52
CA ILE A 344 -14.25 -22.57 9.60
C ILE A 344 -13.30 -23.63 9.03
N PRO A 345 -13.35 -23.92 7.72
CA PRO A 345 -12.58 -25.01 7.10
C PRO A 345 -11.10 -24.67 6.90
N GLU A 346 -10.64 -23.50 7.32
CA GLU A 346 -9.28 -23.01 7.12
C GLU A 346 -8.37 -23.26 8.33
N SER A 347 -7.05 -23.23 8.09
CA SER A 347 -6.00 -23.43 9.10
C SER A 347 -5.25 -22.14 9.41
N ASN A 348 -4.34 -22.16 10.39
CA ASN A 348 -3.53 -21.00 10.80
C ASN A 348 -4.37 -19.79 11.24
N LEU A 349 -5.49 -20.05 11.89
CA LEU A 349 -6.45 -19.01 12.22
C LEU A 349 -6.02 -18.14 13.40
N THR A 350 -6.50 -16.91 13.45
CA THR A 350 -6.56 -16.07 14.64
C THR A 350 -7.96 -15.55 14.81
N LEU A 351 -8.46 -15.67 16.04
CA LEU A 351 -9.75 -15.12 16.45
C LEU A 351 -9.51 -13.77 17.13
N GLN A 352 -10.18 -12.74 16.64
CA GLN A 352 -10.30 -11.44 17.27
C GLN A 352 -11.77 -11.16 17.61
N PHE A 353 -12.03 -10.55 18.74
CA PHE A 353 -13.36 -10.07 19.13
C PHE A 353 -13.26 -8.99 20.20
N ARG A 354 -14.34 -8.24 20.40
CA ARG A 354 -14.50 -7.34 21.54
C ARG A 354 -15.49 -7.94 22.54
N ALA A 355 -15.20 -7.75 23.82
CA ALA A 355 -16.09 -8.14 24.91
C ALA A 355 -16.31 -6.98 25.88
N ALA A 356 -17.55 -6.79 26.32
CA ALA A 356 -17.91 -5.85 27.38
C ALA A 356 -18.75 -6.53 28.44
N ALA A 357 -18.74 -5.97 29.64
CA ALA A 357 -19.56 -6.43 30.75
C ALA A 357 -20.34 -5.28 31.39
N GLY A 358 -21.54 -5.57 31.85
CA GLY A 358 -22.43 -4.62 32.50
C GLY A 358 -23.33 -5.29 33.51
N PHE A 359 -24.04 -4.48 34.31
CA PHE A 359 -24.92 -4.99 35.37
C PHE A 359 -24.18 -5.97 36.30
N PHE A 360 -22.99 -5.58 36.77
CA PHE A 360 -22.16 -6.44 37.60
C PHE A 360 -22.87 -6.93 38.86
N VAL A 361 -22.64 -8.21 39.16
CA VAL A 361 -22.94 -8.79 40.46
C VAL A 361 -21.63 -9.02 41.20
N GLU A 362 -21.49 -8.41 42.37
CA GLU A 362 -20.29 -8.54 43.21
C GLU A 362 -19.95 -10.02 43.47
N GLY A 363 -18.69 -10.40 43.23
CA GLY A 363 -18.22 -11.78 43.39
C GLY A 363 -18.63 -12.76 42.28
N HIS A 364 -19.39 -12.33 41.26
CA HIS A 364 -19.64 -13.14 40.07
C HIS A 364 -18.49 -12.97 39.08
N THR A 365 -17.44 -13.78 39.24
CA THR A 365 -16.22 -13.72 38.44
C THR A 365 -16.21 -14.70 37.27
N ASP A 366 -17.04 -15.74 37.34
CA ASP A 366 -17.10 -16.80 36.35
C ASP A 366 -18.28 -16.61 35.38
N VAL A 367 -18.08 -15.75 34.37
CA VAL A 367 -19.17 -15.22 33.53
C VAL A 367 -19.16 -15.74 32.09
N ILE A 368 -17.97 -15.95 31.51
CA ILE A 368 -17.84 -16.39 30.12
C ILE A 368 -16.67 -17.37 29.93
N ARG A 369 -16.82 -18.28 28.97
CA ARG A 369 -15.74 -19.11 28.42
C ARG A 369 -15.64 -18.96 26.91
N ILE A 370 -14.40 -18.97 26.41
CA ILE A 370 -14.10 -19.06 24.98
C ILE A 370 -13.62 -20.47 24.70
N LYS A 371 -14.34 -21.21 23.86
CA LYS A 371 -14.05 -22.62 23.59
C LYS A 371 -13.84 -22.87 22.11
N VAL A 372 -13.04 -23.87 21.79
CA VAL A 372 -12.78 -24.28 20.42
C VAL A 372 -12.89 -25.79 20.26
N SER A 373 -13.38 -26.24 19.11
CA SER A 373 -13.53 -27.65 18.77
C SER A 373 -13.09 -27.92 17.33
N LYS A 374 -12.56 -29.12 17.08
CA LYS A 374 -12.20 -29.62 15.74
C LYS A 374 -13.16 -30.67 15.19
N ASN A 375 -14.12 -31.11 16.02
CA ASN A 375 -15.00 -32.23 15.70
C ASN A 375 -16.45 -31.93 16.03
N TYR A 376 -16.79 -30.66 16.23
CA TYR A 376 -18.17 -30.23 16.34
C TYR A 376 -18.92 -30.50 15.04
N ASN A 377 -20.09 -31.10 15.17
CA ASN A 377 -20.94 -31.51 14.04
C ASN A 377 -22.42 -31.19 14.31
N GLY A 378 -22.69 -30.17 15.13
CA GLY A 378 -24.03 -29.80 15.58
C GLY A 378 -24.42 -30.36 16.96
N ASN A 379 -23.63 -31.28 17.54
CA ASN A 379 -23.88 -31.81 18.89
C ASN A 379 -22.78 -31.40 19.87
N ILE A 380 -23.13 -30.55 20.86
CA ILE A 380 -22.19 -30.03 21.87
C ILE A 380 -21.56 -31.16 22.69
N SER A 381 -22.39 -32.08 23.20
CA SER A 381 -21.96 -33.21 24.04
C SER A 381 -21.13 -34.27 23.31
N GLY A 382 -21.24 -34.33 21.99
CA GLY A 382 -20.51 -35.28 21.14
C GLY A 382 -19.15 -34.76 20.67
N ALA A 383 -18.86 -33.48 20.87
CA ALA A 383 -17.65 -32.81 20.46
C ALA A 383 -16.66 -32.68 21.62
N THR A 384 -15.38 -32.55 21.28
CA THR A 384 -14.33 -32.22 22.23
C THR A 384 -14.09 -30.72 22.18
N TRP A 385 -14.14 -30.05 23.32
CA TRP A 385 -13.94 -28.62 23.44
C TRP A 385 -12.70 -28.32 24.28
N GLU A 386 -11.79 -27.52 23.73
CA GLU A 386 -10.67 -26.94 24.45
C GLU A 386 -11.06 -25.54 24.94
N ASP A 387 -10.67 -25.20 26.17
CA ASP A 387 -10.99 -23.92 26.81
C ASP A 387 -9.83 -22.94 26.62
N LEU A 388 -10.09 -21.86 25.90
CA LEU A 388 -9.13 -20.81 25.54
C LEU A 388 -9.35 -19.53 26.35
N THR A 389 -10.18 -19.57 27.40
CA THR A 389 -10.55 -18.38 28.17
C THR A 389 -9.33 -17.65 28.75
N ASP A 390 -8.32 -18.40 29.19
CA ASP A 390 -7.07 -17.82 29.74
C ASP A 390 -6.19 -17.14 28.67
N GLN A 391 -6.45 -17.38 27.38
CA GLN A 391 -5.78 -16.71 26.26
C GLN A 391 -6.54 -15.44 25.84
N ALA A 392 -7.80 -15.28 26.27
CA ALA A 392 -8.62 -14.14 25.95
C ALA A 392 -8.31 -12.96 26.88
N THR A 393 -8.32 -11.75 26.33
CA THR A 393 -8.34 -10.54 27.16
C THR A 393 -9.80 -10.13 27.35
N LEU A 394 -10.30 -10.25 28.58
CA LEU A 394 -11.72 -10.06 28.92
C LEU A 394 -11.91 -8.91 29.92
N PRO A 395 -13.11 -8.31 30.00
CA PRO A 395 -13.46 -7.39 31.08
C PRO A 395 -13.26 -8.03 32.45
N VAL A 396 -12.91 -7.23 33.46
CA VAL A 396 -12.84 -7.73 34.83
C VAL A 396 -14.25 -7.94 35.36
N PHE A 397 -14.50 -9.13 35.87
CA PHE A 397 -15.80 -9.51 36.42
C PHE A 397 -15.77 -9.48 37.96
N GLY A 398 -16.92 -9.17 38.56
CA GLY A 398 -17.14 -9.31 40.00
C GLY A 398 -16.64 -8.15 40.87
N ASP A 399 -16.07 -7.08 40.29
CA ASP A 399 -15.67 -5.85 40.97
C ASP A 399 -16.63 -4.71 40.62
N LEU A 400 -17.19 -4.04 41.63
CA LEU A 400 -18.12 -2.91 41.47
C LEU A 400 -17.40 -1.55 41.35
N ASP A 401 -16.12 -1.48 41.73
CA ASP A 401 -15.31 -0.25 41.69
C ASP A 401 -14.63 -0.04 40.33
N GLU A 402 -14.67 -1.05 39.45
CA GLU A 402 -14.16 -0.96 38.08
C GLU A 402 -15.13 -0.26 37.10
N LYS A 403 -14.57 0.21 35.98
CA LYS A 403 -15.32 1.00 34.99
C LYS A 403 -16.38 0.12 34.32
N TRP A 404 -17.64 0.45 34.57
CA TRP A 404 -18.80 -0.11 33.86
C TRP A 404 -18.66 0.06 32.35
N TRP A 405 -19.04 -0.98 31.61
CA TRP A 405 -19.29 -0.93 30.17
C TRP A 405 -18.09 -0.39 29.37
N GLN A 406 -16.96 -1.06 29.53
CA GLN A 406 -15.78 -0.86 28.70
C GLN A 406 -15.56 -2.08 27.81
N TRP A 407 -15.36 -1.81 26.52
CA TRP A 407 -14.95 -2.83 25.57
C TRP A 407 -13.48 -3.19 25.76
N THR A 408 -13.23 -4.48 25.88
CA THR A 408 -11.91 -5.09 25.88
C THR A 408 -11.72 -5.88 24.60
N GLU A 409 -10.56 -5.74 23.97
CA GLU A 409 -10.21 -6.45 22.74
C GLU A 409 -9.46 -7.74 23.09
N SER A 410 -9.86 -8.84 22.45
CA SER A 410 -9.23 -10.13 22.59
C SER A 410 -8.65 -10.57 21.26
N ASN A 411 -7.47 -11.17 21.29
CA ASN A 411 -6.78 -11.76 20.14
C ASN A 411 -6.21 -13.12 20.56
N ILE A 412 -6.67 -14.18 19.90
CA ILE A 412 -6.34 -15.57 20.24
C ILE A 412 -5.77 -16.26 19.00
N ASN A 413 -4.55 -16.79 19.10
CA ASN A 413 -3.93 -17.59 18.06
C ASN A 413 -4.51 -19.02 18.06
N LEU A 414 -5.08 -19.43 16.93
CA LEU A 414 -5.68 -20.75 16.74
C LEU A 414 -4.87 -21.63 15.78
N ALA A 415 -3.65 -21.25 15.41
CA ALA A 415 -2.84 -21.96 14.42
C ALA A 415 -2.59 -23.43 14.79
N SER A 416 -2.45 -23.74 16.08
CA SER A 416 -2.27 -25.11 16.58
C SER A 416 -3.45 -26.05 16.30
N PHE A 417 -4.63 -25.50 15.99
CA PHE A 417 -5.83 -26.30 15.74
C PHE A 417 -5.93 -26.81 14.30
N GLY A 418 -5.15 -26.30 13.34
CA GLY A 418 -5.27 -26.70 11.93
C GLY A 418 -6.61 -26.29 11.34
N SER A 419 -7.18 -27.10 10.42
CA SER A 419 -8.47 -26.83 9.76
C SER A 419 -9.70 -27.29 10.57
N ASP A 420 -10.88 -26.88 10.08
CA ASP A 420 -12.20 -27.30 10.57
C ASP A 420 -12.47 -26.88 12.02
N VAL A 421 -12.10 -25.64 12.31
CA VAL A 421 -12.16 -25.04 13.65
C VAL A 421 -13.56 -24.47 13.88
N THR A 422 -14.18 -24.85 14.99
CA THR A 422 -15.46 -24.28 15.47
C THR A 422 -15.23 -23.57 16.79
N ILE A 423 -15.67 -22.32 16.89
CA ILE A 423 -15.48 -21.46 18.06
C ILE A 423 -16.82 -21.29 18.79
N ALA A 424 -16.79 -21.25 20.13
CA ALA A 424 -17.97 -21.01 20.95
C ALA A 424 -17.70 -20.00 22.07
N PHE A 425 -18.67 -19.10 22.29
CA PHE A 425 -18.77 -18.22 23.44
C PHE A 425 -19.81 -18.80 24.40
N VAL A 426 -19.40 -19.15 25.61
CA VAL A 426 -20.25 -19.83 26.60
C VAL A 426 -20.48 -18.91 27.79
N TYR A 427 -21.72 -18.45 27.95
CA TYR A 427 -22.14 -17.66 29.12
C TYR A 427 -22.44 -18.56 30.31
N LEU A 428 -22.02 -18.14 31.48
CA LEU A 428 -22.26 -18.77 32.78
C LEU A 428 -22.93 -17.77 33.72
N GLY A 429 -23.98 -18.21 34.42
CA GLY A 429 -24.68 -17.35 35.36
C GLY A 429 -25.81 -18.04 36.11
N SER A 430 -26.67 -17.23 36.71
CA SER A 430 -27.94 -17.65 37.32
C SER A 430 -28.86 -16.45 37.51
N ASN A 431 -30.09 -16.69 37.98
CA ASN A 431 -31.01 -15.61 38.34
C ASN A 431 -30.41 -14.56 39.30
N THR A 432 -29.44 -14.95 40.14
CA THR A 432 -28.76 -14.03 41.07
C THR A 432 -27.39 -13.59 40.58
N ASN A 433 -26.63 -14.48 39.93
CA ASN A 433 -25.34 -14.18 39.32
C ASN A 433 -25.57 -13.84 37.84
N SER A 434 -26.04 -12.61 37.60
CA SER A 434 -26.63 -12.18 36.33
C SER A 434 -25.83 -11.09 35.62
N THR A 435 -24.53 -11.01 35.89
CA THR A 435 -23.63 -10.12 35.13
C THR A 435 -23.88 -10.30 33.64
N LYS A 436 -24.14 -9.20 32.92
CA LYS A 436 -24.35 -9.20 31.47
C LYS A 436 -22.99 -9.26 30.79
N VAL A 437 -22.89 -10.08 29.75
CA VAL A 437 -21.75 -10.08 28.82
C VAL A 437 -22.23 -9.72 27.41
N GLU A 438 -21.41 -8.96 26.71
CA GLU A 438 -21.61 -8.51 25.34
C GLU A 438 -20.39 -8.92 24.50
N ILE A 439 -20.62 -9.40 23.29
CA ILE A 439 -19.61 -9.81 22.31
C ILE A 439 -19.91 -9.11 20.99
N ASP A 440 -18.88 -8.54 20.39
CA ASP A 440 -18.99 -7.78 19.15
C ASP A 440 -17.71 -7.88 18.30
N ASN A 441 -17.78 -7.46 17.03
CA ASN A 441 -16.68 -7.45 16.06
C ASN A 441 -15.88 -8.76 16.05
N ILE A 442 -16.57 -9.88 15.87
CA ILE A 442 -15.94 -11.19 15.76
C ILE A 442 -15.29 -11.27 14.39
N VAL A 443 -13.97 -11.34 14.35
CA VAL A 443 -13.19 -11.50 13.12
C VAL A 443 -12.32 -12.74 13.28
N VAL A 444 -12.39 -13.65 12.32
CA VAL A 444 -11.42 -14.74 12.20
C VAL A 444 -10.61 -14.48 10.95
N THR A 445 -9.32 -14.27 11.17
CA THR A 445 -8.35 -14.15 10.09
C THR A 445 -7.61 -15.48 9.94
N ASN A 446 -7.20 -15.80 8.72
CA ASN A 446 -6.15 -16.77 8.48
C ASN A 446 -4.81 -16.05 8.62
N ASN A 447 -4.20 -16.21 9.78
CA ASN A 447 -2.88 -15.69 10.15
C ASN A 447 -1.73 -16.52 9.56
N GLY A 448 -1.97 -17.24 8.47
CA GLY A 448 -0.92 -18.04 7.87
C GLY A 448 0.33 -17.21 7.61
N GLU A 449 1.45 -17.94 7.62
CA GLU A 449 2.53 -17.83 6.64
C GLU A 449 2.00 -17.86 5.18
N ASN A 450 0.79 -17.33 4.91
CA ASN A 450 -0.17 -17.44 3.80
C ASN A 450 -1.18 -16.25 3.74
N SER A 451 -1.10 -15.25 4.64
CA SER A 451 -1.92 -14.03 4.49
C SER A 451 -1.35 -13.10 3.42
N GLY A 452 -2.23 -12.53 2.60
CA GLY A 452 -1.87 -11.74 1.42
C GLY A 452 -1.38 -12.58 0.25
N TYR A 453 -1.30 -11.95 -0.93
CA TYR A 453 -0.99 -12.60 -2.20
C TYR A 453 0.31 -13.44 -2.13
N TYR A 454 1.32 -12.99 -1.38
CA TYR A 454 2.60 -13.70 -1.19
C TYR A 454 2.73 -14.47 0.09
N GLY A 455 1.66 -14.59 0.88
CA GLY A 455 1.73 -15.16 2.21
C GLY A 455 2.56 -16.45 2.23
N ARG A 456 2.22 -17.40 1.32
CA ARG A 456 2.84 -18.72 1.16
C ARG A 456 4.36 -18.70 1.00
N ALA A 457 4.92 -17.57 0.58
CA ALA A 457 6.34 -17.38 0.33
C ALA A 457 7.13 -17.02 1.60
N PHE A 458 6.50 -16.46 2.64
CA PHE A 458 7.21 -16.04 3.85
C PHE A 458 7.85 -17.22 4.59
N ASN A 459 9.00 -16.99 5.21
CA ASN A 459 9.87 -17.98 5.87
C ASN A 459 10.51 -19.06 4.97
N LYS A 460 10.34 -18.98 3.64
CA LYS A 460 11.02 -19.86 2.68
C LYS A 460 12.25 -19.18 2.09
N SER A 461 13.20 -19.98 1.61
CA SER A 461 14.36 -19.51 0.84
C SER A 461 14.76 -20.53 -0.22
N GLY A 462 15.74 -20.17 -1.06
CA GLY A 462 16.25 -21.04 -2.11
C GLY A 462 15.16 -21.50 -3.09
N TYR A 463 15.27 -22.74 -3.54
CA TYR A 463 14.33 -23.28 -4.52
C TYR A 463 12.93 -23.57 -3.94
N GLU A 464 12.81 -23.77 -2.63
CA GLU A 464 11.50 -23.91 -2.00
C GLU A 464 10.68 -22.62 -2.13
N LEU A 465 11.33 -21.47 -1.88
CA LEU A 465 10.71 -20.16 -2.11
C LEU A 465 10.32 -19.98 -3.58
N LYS A 466 11.22 -20.31 -4.51
CA LYS A 466 10.96 -20.20 -5.94
C LYS A 466 9.75 -21.04 -6.39
N SER A 467 9.71 -22.32 -6.03
CA SER A 467 8.60 -23.22 -6.39
C SER A 467 7.29 -22.73 -5.77
N THR A 468 7.32 -22.22 -4.54
CA THR A 468 6.14 -21.66 -3.88
C THR A 468 5.63 -20.41 -4.59
N LEU A 469 6.53 -19.49 -4.97
CA LEU A 469 6.17 -18.32 -5.77
C LEU A 469 5.60 -18.72 -7.13
N SER A 470 6.17 -19.74 -7.79
CA SER A 470 5.65 -20.28 -9.06
C SER A 470 4.19 -20.73 -8.94
N GLU A 471 3.84 -21.43 -7.85
CA GLU A 471 2.47 -21.82 -7.56
C GLU A 471 1.56 -20.61 -7.34
N ILE A 472 1.98 -19.64 -6.51
CA ILE A 472 1.22 -18.41 -6.21
C ILE A 472 0.87 -17.66 -7.49
N ILE A 473 1.88 -17.37 -8.32
CA ILE A 473 1.69 -16.54 -9.52
C ILE A 473 1.11 -17.31 -10.71
N SER A 474 0.89 -18.61 -10.54
CA SER A 474 0.13 -19.45 -11.47
C SER A 474 -1.32 -19.62 -11.07
N GLU A 475 -1.63 -19.48 -9.78
CA GLU A 475 -2.97 -19.55 -9.24
C GLU A 475 -3.83 -18.39 -9.78
N ASP A 476 -5.06 -18.71 -10.18
CA ASP A 476 -6.03 -17.77 -10.76
C ASP A 476 -5.60 -16.96 -11.99
N TYR A 477 -4.41 -17.25 -12.54
CA TYR A 477 -3.89 -16.59 -13.72
C TYR A 477 -4.91 -16.60 -14.87
N LYS A 478 -5.15 -15.42 -15.41
CA LYS A 478 -6.04 -15.18 -16.54
C LYS A 478 -5.25 -14.75 -17.76
N ASP A 479 -5.25 -15.61 -18.78
CA ASP A 479 -4.81 -15.23 -20.11
C ASP A 479 -5.85 -14.29 -20.75
N ILE A 480 -5.51 -13.00 -20.80
CA ILE A 480 -6.33 -11.97 -21.46
C ILE A 480 -6.17 -11.99 -22.99
N GLY A 481 -5.23 -12.79 -23.51
CA GLY A 481 -4.92 -12.92 -24.92
C GLY A 481 -4.02 -11.81 -25.45
N TYR A 482 -3.20 -12.13 -26.45
CA TYR A 482 -2.18 -11.24 -27.00
C TYR A 482 -2.72 -9.90 -27.53
N ALA A 483 -3.96 -9.88 -28.04
CA ALA A 483 -4.60 -8.66 -28.54
C ALA A 483 -5.01 -7.70 -27.41
N ALA A 484 -5.33 -8.20 -26.22
CA ALA A 484 -5.76 -7.38 -25.09
C ALA A 484 -4.62 -6.55 -24.49
N LEU A 485 -3.36 -6.91 -24.75
CA LEU A 485 -2.19 -6.14 -24.33
C LEU A 485 -2.26 -4.67 -24.77
N TRP A 486 -2.79 -4.39 -25.97
CA TRP A 486 -2.97 -3.01 -26.45
C TRP A 486 -3.93 -2.17 -25.59
N THR A 487 -4.88 -2.82 -24.92
CA THR A 487 -5.80 -2.15 -24.00
C THR A 487 -5.17 -2.04 -22.62
N LEU A 488 -4.46 -3.07 -22.17
CA LEU A 488 -3.74 -3.06 -20.89
C LEU A 488 -2.68 -1.95 -20.83
N TYR A 489 -1.92 -1.73 -21.90
CA TYR A 489 -0.92 -0.66 -21.98
C TYR A 489 -1.45 0.75 -21.78
N GLN A 490 -2.77 0.96 -21.93
CA GLN A 490 -3.39 2.26 -21.65
C GLN A 490 -3.41 2.58 -20.16
N THR A 491 -3.17 1.60 -19.30
CA THR A 491 -3.05 1.77 -17.86
C THR A 491 -1.70 1.29 -17.34
N SER A 492 -1.16 0.17 -17.83
CA SER A 492 0.07 -0.44 -17.29
C SER A 492 1.38 0.21 -17.75
N ASP A 493 1.36 0.96 -18.85
CA ASP A 493 2.56 1.55 -19.45
C ASP A 493 2.24 3.00 -19.89
N ASP A 494 1.49 3.72 -19.04
CA ASP A 494 1.06 5.11 -19.23
C ASP A 494 2.06 6.08 -18.57
N LYS A 495 2.94 6.69 -19.39
CA LYS A 495 4.12 7.43 -18.91
C LYS A 495 3.79 8.53 -17.89
N TYR A 496 2.68 9.24 -18.08
CA TYR A 496 2.28 10.39 -17.25
C TYR A 496 0.97 10.17 -16.50
N GLN A 497 0.47 8.93 -16.44
CA GLN A 497 -0.83 8.59 -15.82
C GLN A 497 -2.01 9.42 -16.37
N LYS A 498 -1.93 9.83 -17.65
CA LYS A 498 -2.92 10.66 -18.36
C LYS A 498 -3.62 9.92 -19.50
N LYS A 499 -3.23 8.67 -19.76
CA LYS A 499 -3.68 7.80 -20.86
C LYS A 499 -3.39 8.37 -22.23
N GLU A 500 -2.31 9.15 -22.35
CA GLU A 500 -1.94 9.85 -23.57
C GLU A 500 -0.68 9.28 -24.21
N ILE A 501 0.38 9.06 -23.43
CA ILE A 501 1.71 8.70 -23.92
C ILE A 501 2.15 7.35 -23.38
N ILE A 502 2.73 6.52 -24.25
CA ILE A 502 3.27 5.22 -23.86
C ILE A 502 4.62 5.35 -23.19
N TRP A 503 4.88 4.54 -22.17
CA TRP A 503 6.19 4.41 -21.53
C TRP A 503 7.07 3.41 -22.29
N ASP A 504 7.92 3.89 -23.20
CA ASP A 504 8.82 3.07 -24.00
C ASP A 504 10.23 2.96 -23.42
N MET A 505 10.56 1.81 -22.84
CA MET A 505 11.85 1.55 -22.20
C MET A 505 13.07 1.53 -23.14
N TYR A 506 12.89 1.59 -24.47
CA TYR A 506 13.98 1.65 -25.44
C TYR A 506 14.25 3.05 -25.98
N SER A 507 13.33 3.99 -25.81
CA SER A 507 13.51 5.37 -26.30
C SER A 507 13.26 6.46 -25.26
N ASP A 508 12.80 6.08 -24.07
CA ASP A 508 12.68 7.00 -22.94
C ASP A 508 14.05 7.48 -22.43
N ILE A 509 14.22 8.80 -22.35
CA ILE A 509 15.45 9.43 -21.84
C ILE A 509 15.09 10.12 -20.51
N PRO A 510 15.26 9.44 -19.36
CA PRO A 510 15.23 10.15 -18.09
C PRO A 510 16.37 11.17 -18.14
N ASP A 511 16.09 12.47 -17.93
CA ASP A 511 17.13 13.50 -17.88
C ASP A 511 17.51 13.85 -16.43
N PRO A 512 18.55 13.23 -15.87
CA PRO A 512 19.10 13.66 -14.59
C PRO A 512 20.01 14.90 -14.67
N GLU A 513 20.39 15.39 -15.87
CA GLU A 513 21.44 16.41 -16.02
C GLU A 513 20.98 17.75 -16.62
N ASN A 514 19.78 17.88 -17.21
CA ASN A 514 19.30 19.13 -17.81
C ASN A 514 17.76 19.34 -17.86
N PRO A 515 17.12 19.71 -16.73
CA PRO A 515 15.67 19.88 -16.57
C PRO A 515 15.02 21.04 -17.38
N THR A 516 15.75 21.69 -18.29
CA THR A 516 15.22 22.78 -19.13
C THR A 516 14.62 22.30 -20.44
N ILE A 517 14.80 21.03 -20.81
CA ILE A 517 14.20 20.41 -21.99
C ILE A 517 12.98 19.62 -21.53
N PRO A 518 11.75 19.98 -21.95
CA PRO A 518 10.57 19.21 -21.63
C PRO A 518 10.72 17.76 -22.10
N ASP A 519 10.15 16.85 -21.33
CA ASP A 519 10.01 15.45 -21.73
C ASP A 519 9.38 15.34 -23.14
N GLY A 520 9.93 14.48 -23.99
CA GLY A 520 9.60 14.36 -25.42
C GLY A 520 10.26 15.39 -26.35
N VAL A 521 11.13 16.26 -25.82
CA VAL A 521 11.86 17.29 -26.60
C VAL A 521 13.35 16.99 -26.70
N GLN A 522 13.85 15.98 -25.98
CA GLN A 522 15.26 15.59 -26.03
C GLN A 522 15.63 14.94 -27.37
N PRO A 523 16.83 15.26 -27.93
CA PRO A 523 17.32 14.59 -29.13
C PRO A 523 17.49 13.08 -28.89
N GLY A 524 16.56 12.28 -29.41
CA GLY A 524 16.59 10.81 -29.28
C GLY A 524 15.49 10.22 -28.41
N GLU A 525 14.73 11.08 -27.72
CA GLU A 525 13.52 10.68 -27.02
C GLU A 525 12.33 10.67 -27.99
N TYR A 526 11.54 9.60 -27.94
CA TYR A 526 10.35 9.47 -28.77
C TYR A 526 9.13 9.20 -27.91
N GLU A 527 8.14 10.08 -28.01
CA GLU A 527 6.83 9.86 -27.40
C GLU A 527 5.87 9.26 -28.41
N TYR A 528 5.14 8.23 -27.98
CA TYR A 528 4.09 7.63 -28.80
C TYR A 528 2.75 7.80 -28.12
N ARG A 529 1.79 8.30 -28.88
CA ARG A 529 0.43 8.41 -28.38
C ARG A 529 -0.20 7.04 -28.32
N ILE A 530 -0.74 6.73 -27.16
CA ILE A 530 -1.53 5.54 -26.90
C ILE A 530 -2.63 5.43 -27.97
N ILE A 531 -2.85 4.22 -28.49
CA ILE A 531 -3.79 3.87 -29.58
C ILE A 531 -3.35 4.35 -30.98
N TYR A 532 -2.83 5.56 -31.12
CA TYR A 532 -2.60 6.17 -32.43
C TYR A 532 -1.30 5.73 -33.11
N ASP A 533 -0.24 5.58 -32.32
CA ASP A 533 1.11 5.33 -32.85
C ASP A 533 1.49 3.84 -32.71
N GLN A 534 0.49 2.95 -32.65
CA GLN A 534 0.64 1.48 -32.62
C GLN A 534 1.02 0.90 -33.98
N CYS A 535 1.90 -0.10 -34.00
CA CYS A 535 2.17 -0.89 -35.20
C CYS A 535 2.33 -2.39 -34.92
N GLY A 536 1.98 -3.19 -35.93
CA GLY A 536 2.02 -4.66 -35.84
C GLY A 536 3.34 -5.29 -36.29
N ASN A 537 4.16 -4.58 -37.06
CA ASN A 537 5.43 -5.03 -37.63
C ASN A 537 6.54 -3.99 -37.32
N SER A 538 7.75 -4.18 -37.85
CA SER A 538 8.88 -3.26 -37.71
C SER A 538 8.58 -1.82 -38.13
N GLY A 539 9.05 -0.85 -37.34
CA GLY A 539 9.08 0.57 -37.70
C GLY A 539 10.04 0.84 -38.87
N SER A 540 9.81 1.91 -39.64
CA SER A 540 10.71 2.32 -40.74
C SER A 540 11.97 3.06 -40.28
N GLY A 541 12.12 3.24 -38.97
CA GLY A 541 13.18 3.96 -38.26
C GLY A 541 12.74 4.16 -36.81
N GLU A 542 13.68 4.60 -35.96
CA GLU A 542 13.37 5.01 -34.58
C GLU A 542 12.34 6.16 -34.56
N GLY A 543 11.49 6.21 -33.55
CA GLY A 543 10.47 7.24 -33.35
C GLY A 543 9.23 7.12 -34.25
N TYR A 544 9.10 6.04 -35.03
CA TYR A 544 8.02 5.91 -36.00
C TYR A 544 6.71 5.39 -35.41
N CYS A 545 6.79 4.35 -34.58
CA CYS A 545 5.67 3.69 -33.92
C CYS A 545 6.18 2.77 -32.82
N TYR A 546 5.31 2.38 -31.91
CA TYR A 546 5.62 1.38 -30.90
C TYR A 546 4.97 0.02 -31.22
N ASN A 547 5.64 -1.06 -30.83
CA ASN A 547 5.12 -2.41 -30.90
C ASN A 547 5.33 -3.16 -29.58
N ARG A 548 4.97 -4.46 -29.56
CA ARG A 548 5.09 -5.33 -28.39
C ARG A 548 6.42 -6.05 -28.41
N GLU A 549 7.28 -5.73 -27.45
CA GLU A 549 8.54 -6.41 -27.23
C GLU A 549 8.37 -7.57 -26.26
N HIS A 550 8.83 -8.75 -26.67
CA HIS A 550 8.91 -9.94 -25.82
C HIS A 550 10.31 -9.99 -25.20
N VAL A 551 10.44 -9.51 -23.96
CA VAL A 551 11.74 -9.44 -23.26
C VAL A 551 12.41 -10.80 -23.21
N VAL A 552 11.67 -11.86 -22.87
CA VAL A 552 12.07 -13.22 -23.23
C VAL A 552 11.59 -13.48 -24.65
N PRO A 553 12.49 -13.60 -25.66
CA PRO A 553 12.07 -13.69 -27.05
C PRO A 553 11.06 -14.83 -27.28
N GLN A 554 9.94 -14.55 -27.94
CA GLN A 554 8.93 -15.58 -28.24
C GLN A 554 9.48 -16.78 -29.03
N SER A 555 10.60 -16.62 -29.74
CA SER A 555 11.31 -17.71 -30.41
C SER A 555 11.99 -18.71 -29.46
N TRP A 556 12.21 -18.33 -28.20
CA TRP A 556 12.84 -19.17 -27.19
C TRP A 556 11.86 -20.14 -26.53
N PHE A 557 10.56 -19.93 -26.66
CA PHE A 557 9.52 -20.83 -26.14
C PHE A 557 8.51 -21.25 -27.21
N ASP A 558 8.90 -21.21 -28.49
CA ASP A 558 8.09 -21.67 -29.62
C ASP A 558 6.73 -20.95 -29.74
N LYS A 559 6.67 -19.69 -29.27
CA LYS A 559 5.48 -18.83 -29.26
C LYS A 559 4.26 -19.42 -28.56
N ARG A 560 4.48 -20.34 -27.62
CA ARG A 560 3.40 -21.04 -26.92
C ARG A 560 2.68 -20.13 -25.94
N ALA A 561 1.38 -20.37 -25.79
CA ALA A 561 0.57 -19.81 -24.73
C ALA A 561 0.79 -20.59 -23.42
N PRO A 562 0.67 -19.95 -22.25
CA PRO A 562 0.28 -18.54 -22.07
C PRO A 562 1.43 -17.53 -22.19
N MET A 563 2.69 -17.98 -22.26
CA MET A 563 3.88 -17.11 -22.30
C MET A 563 3.82 -16.02 -23.37
N VAL A 564 3.23 -16.31 -24.54
CA VAL A 564 3.15 -15.35 -25.66
C VAL A 564 2.27 -14.13 -25.36
N SER A 565 1.40 -14.18 -24.35
CA SER A 565 0.47 -13.12 -23.93
C SER A 565 0.62 -12.69 -22.47
N ASP A 566 1.66 -13.15 -21.79
CA ASP A 566 1.96 -12.77 -20.41
C ASP A 566 2.57 -11.35 -20.34
N ALA A 567 1.81 -10.38 -19.85
CA ALA A 567 2.21 -8.97 -19.86
C ALA A 567 3.40 -8.69 -18.94
N HIS A 568 3.71 -9.55 -17.96
CA HIS A 568 4.85 -9.33 -17.07
C HIS A 568 6.20 -9.36 -17.78
N HIS A 569 6.30 -9.85 -19.02
CA HIS A 569 7.52 -9.74 -19.84
C HIS A 569 7.30 -9.13 -21.23
N ILE A 570 6.09 -8.61 -21.50
CA ILE A 570 5.75 -8.02 -22.79
C ILE A 570 5.47 -6.53 -22.63
N ILE A 571 6.42 -5.71 -23.06
CA ILE A 571 6.39 -4.26 -22.91
C ILE A 571 6.15 -3.56 -24.26
N PRO A 572 5.53 -2.38 -24.28
CA PRO A 572 5.48 -1.55 -25.46
C PRO A 572 6.82 -0.83 -25.67
N THR A 573 7.42 -0.97 -26.85
CA THR A 573 8.68 -0.27 -27.17
C THR A 573 8.76 0.21 -28.61
N ASP A 574 9.72 1.09 -28.91
CA ASP A 574 10.07 1.52 -30.26
C ASP A 574 10.22 0.30 -31.18
N ALA A 575 9.41 0.25 -32.23
CA ALA A 575 9.33 -0.92 -33.09
C ALA A 575 10.60 -1.17 -33.92
N TYR A 576 11.40 -0.14 -34.17
CA TYR A 576 12.68 -0.25 -34.85
C TYR A 576 13.77 -0.72 -33.89
N VAL A 577 13.88 -0.16 -32.68
CA VAL A 577 14.83 -0.63 -31.66
C VAL A 577 14.55 -2.08 -31.29
N ASN A 578 13.27 -2.46 -31.11
CA ASN A 578 12.88 -3.86 -30.94
C ASN A 578 13.34 -4.73 -32.13
N THR A 579 13.18 -4.26 -33.38
CA THR A 579 13.69 -4.97 -34.56
C THR A 579 15.21 -5.16 -34.53
N MET A 580 15.95 -4.16 -34.04
CA MET A 580 17.40 -4.25 -33.87
C MET A 580 17.79 -5.22 -32.75
N ARG A 581 17.04 -5.24 -31.65
CA ARG A 581 17.21 -6.20 -30.55
C ARG A 581 17.01 -7.65 -31.02
N SER A 582 16.01 -7.89 -31.88
CA SER A 582 15.73 -9.20 -32.46
C SER A 582 15.48 -10.28 -31.38
N ASN A 583 16.18 -11.42 -31.43
CA ASN A 583 16.12 -12.46 -30.41
C ASN A 583 17.44 -12.62 -29.64
N HIS A 584 18.26 -11.57 -29.64
CA HIS A 584 19.53 -11.56 -28.94
C HIS A 584 19.31 -11.48 -27.42
N PRO A 585 20.14 -12.19 -26.62
CA PRO A 585 20.09 -12.06 -25.18
C PRO A 585 20.45 -10.65 -24.75
N HIS A 586 19.84 -10.18 -23.66
CA HIS A 586 20.31 -8.97 -23.00
C HIS A 586 21.72 -9.20 -22.41
N GLY A 587 22.59 -8.19 -22.47
CA GLY A 587 23.97 -8.31 -22.02
C GLY A 587 24.77 -7.03 -22.16
N MET A 588 25.86 -6.90 -21.41
CA MET A 588 26.80 -5.78 -21.51
C MET A 588 27.58 -5.82 -22.84
N VAL A 589 27.49 -4.75 -23.65
CA VAL A 589 28.17 -4.66 -24.96
C VAL A 589 29.59 -4.13 -24.79
N ALA A 590 30.58 -4.93 -25.22
CA ALA A 590 31.97 -4.51 -25.30
C ALA A 590 32.29 -3.68 -26.55
N ASN A 591 31.73 -4.08 -27.70
CA ASN A 591 31.91 -3.38 -28.98
C ASN A 591 30.56 -3.30 -29.69
N ALA A 592 30.00 -2.10 -29.78
CA ALA A 592 28.73 -1.87 -30.44
C ALA A 592 28.87 -1.98 -31.96
N SER A 593 28.05 -2.84 -32.57
CA SER A 593 27.80 -2.87 -34.03
C SER A 593 26.67 -1.92 -34.45
N TRP A 594 25.81 -1.54 -33.51
CA TRP A 594 24.78 -0.54 -33.65
C TRP A 594 24.48 0.09 -32.29
N THR A 595 24.09 1.35 -32.31
CA THR A 595 23.66 2.12 -31.13
C THR A 595 22.45 2.92 -31.54
N SER A 596 21.35 2.79 -30.79
CA SER A 596 20.17 3.63 -30.95
C SER A 596 20.49 5.09 -30.65
N VAL A 597 19.62 6.02 -31.04
CA VAL A 597 19.80 7.42 -30.65
C VAL A 597 19.75 7.56 -29.12
N ASN A 598 18.90 6.77 -28.45
CA ASN A 598 18.84 6.67 -27.01
C ASN A 598 19.74 5.56 -26.42
N ASN A 599 21.00 5.47 -26.86
CA ASN A 599 22.08 4.70 -26.23
C ASN A 599 21.95 3.18 -25.99
N SER A 600 20.80 2.54 -26.29
CA SER A 600 20.72 1.08 -26.38
C SER A 600 21.69 0.57 -27.45
N LYS A 601 22.41 -0.53 -27.18
CA LYS A 601 23.50 -1.05 -28.03
C LYS A 601 23.24 -2.48 -28.46
N LEU A 602 23.57 -2.78 -29.72
CA LEU A 602 23.70 -4.16 -30.19
C LEU A 602 25.17 -4.42 -30.56
N GLY A 603 25.77 -5.47 -30.01
CA GLY A 603 27.19 -5.73 -30.28
C GLY A 603 27.72 -7.02 -29.66
N SER A 604 29.04 -7.16 -29.65
CA SER A 604 29.70 -8.29 -28.98
C SER A 604 29.70 -8.10 -27.47
N GLY A 605 29.33 -9.13 -26.71
CA GLY A 605 29.34 -9.12 -25.26
C GLY A 605 30.75 -9.03 -24.66
N THR A 606 30.83 -8.60 -23.40
CA THR A 606 32.09 -8.52 -22.66
C THR A 606 32.50 -9.85 -22.04
N ALA A 607 33.80 -10.14 -22.10
CA ALA A 607 34.37 -11.28 -21.39
C ALA A 607 34.19 -11.18 -19.86
N ALA A 608 34.08 -9.98 -19.31
CA ALA A 608 33.87 -9.75 -17.88
C ALA A 608 32.49 -10.27 -17.41
N SER A 609 31.45 -10.12 -18.24
CA SER A 609 30.11 -10.66 -17.98
C SER A 609 29.96 -12.13 -18.39
N GLY A 610 31.04 -12.79 -18.83
CA GLY A 610 31.06 -14.23 -19.10
C GLY A 610 30.50 -14.69 -20.45
N TYR A 611 30.12 -13.78 -21.35
CA TYR A 611 29.64 -14.12 -22.70
C TYR A 611 30.09 -13.10 -23.76
N THR A 612 30.71 -13.57 -24.85
CA THR A 612 31.29 -12.72 -25.91
C THR A 612 30.56 -12.78 -27.25
N GLY A 613 29.44 -13.51 -27.31
CA GLY A 613 28.57 -13.53 -28.50
C GLY A 613 27.77 -12.23 -28.65
N THR A 614 26.84 -12.19 -29.59
CA THR A 614 26.01 -11.00 -29.80
C THR A 614 25.01 -10.82 -28.66
N VAL A 615 24.99 -9.63 -28.07
CA VAL A 615 24.07 -9.22 -26.99
C VAL A 615 23.46 -7.85 -27.31
N PHE A 616 22.32 -7.57 -26.68
CA PHE A 616 21.69 -6.26 -26.66
C PHE A 616 21.79 -5.64 -25.26
N GLU A 617 22.31 -4.42 -25.16
CA GLU A 617 22.39 -3.67 -23.91
C GLU A 617 21.32 -2.58 -23.94
N PRO A 618 20.33 -2.62 -23.03
CA PRO A 618 19.37 -1.53 -22.85
C PRO A 618 20.02 -0.38 -22.06
N ASN A 619 19.31 0.73 -21.91
CA ASN A 619 19.75 1.82 -21.05
C ASN A 619 19.82 1.39 -19.58
N ASP A 620 20.69 2.08 -18.84
CA ASP A 620 21.00 1.74 -17.45
C ASP A 620 19.78 1.79 -16.53
N GLU A 621 18.89 2.78 -16.75
CA GLU A 621 17.61 3.00 -16.02
C GLU A 621 16.64 1.82 -16.06
N TYR A 622 16.78 0.91 -17.03
CA TYR A 622 15.82 -0.17 -17.25
C TYR A 622 16.41 -1.56 -17.05
N LYS A 623 17.68 -1.63 -16.65
CA LYS A 623 18.40 -2.91 -16.52
C LYS A 623 17.76 -3.80 -15.44
N GLY A 624 17.33 -3.21 -14.34
CA GLY A 624 16.60 -3.82 -13.22
C GLY A 624 15.24 -4.35 -13.66
N ASP A 625 14.46 -3.56 -14.39
CA ASP A 625 13.18 -4.00 -14.97
C ASP A 625 13.37 -5.25 -15.82
N PHE A 626 14.27 -5.20 -16.80
CA PHE A 626 14.55 -6.34 -17.68
C PHE A 626 15.00 -7.56 -16.88
N ALA A 627 15.83 -7.36 -15.85
CA ALA A 627 16.26 -8.44 -14.96
C ALA A 627 15.09 -9.09 -14.22
N ARG A 628 14.21 -8.30 -13.59
CA ARG A 628 13.03 -8.81 -12.88
C ARG A 628 12.04 -9.51 -13.81
N MET A 629 11.94 -9.11 -15.08
CA MET A 629 11.14 -9.82 -16.09
C MET A 629 11.74 -11.19 -16.45
N TYR A 630 13.07 -11.30 -16.60
CA TYR A 630 13.73 -12.61 -16.80
C TYR A 630 13.60 -13.53 -15.58
N LEU A 631 13.78 -12.99 -14.38
CA LEU A 631 13.66 -13.75 -13.14
C LEU A 631 12.20 -14.21 -12.91
N TYR A 632 11.23 -13.35 -13.19
CA TYR A 632 9.81 -13.71 -13.22
C TYR A 632 9.56 -14.88 -14.16
N MET A 633 10.05 -14.83 -15.40
CA MET A 633 9.85 -15.92 -16.37
C MET A 633 10.49 -17.24 -15.92
N ALA A 634 11.62 -17.17 -15.20
CA ALA A 634 12.26 -18.35 -14.61
C ALA A 634 11.47 -18.96 -13.44
N THR A 635 10.70 -18.15 -12.73
CA THR A 635 9.84 -18.58 -11.61
C THR A 635 8.47 -19.03 -12.10
N ARG A 636 7.75 -18.18 -12.84
CA ARG A 636 6.39 -18.43 -13.34
C ARG A 636 6.27 -19.70 -14.16
N TYR A 637 7.29 -20.02 -14.95
CA TYR A 637 7.29 -21.15 -15.87
C TYR A 637 8.31 -22.21 -15.46
N GLU A 638 8.58 -22.34 -14.16
CA GLU A 638 9.56 -23.26 -13.58
C GLU A 638 9.48 -24.68 -14.16
N ASP A 639 8.27 -25.21 -14.34
CA ASP A 639 7.99 -26.55 -14.84
C ASP A 639 8.25 -26.73 -16.35
N GLN A 640 8.36 -25.62 -17.10
CA GLN A 640 8.46 -25.61 -18.56
C GLN A 640 9.80 -25.08 -19.07
N ILE A 641 10.37 -24.07 -18.41
CA ILE A 641 11.48 -23.26 -18.94
C ILE A 641 12.76 -24.07 -19.19
N GLY A 642 13.02 -25.11 -18.39
CA GLY A 642 14.17 -25.99 -18.63
C GLY A 642 14.12 -26.68 -20.00
N THR A 643 12.92 -26.98 -20.52
CA THR A 643 12.76 -27.62 -21.84
C THR A 643 13.05 -26.67 -23.01
N TRP A 644 13.01 -25.36 -22.75
CA TRP A 644 13.13 -24.33 -23.78
C TRP A 644 14.55 -24.16 -24.32
N VAL A 645 15.54 -24.69 -23.61
CA VAL A 645 16.97 -24.66 -23.98
C VAL A 645 17.23 -25.09 -25.44
N ASN A 646 16.34 -25.90 -26.02
CA ASN A 646 16.44 -26.42 -27.38
C ASN A 646 15.77 -25.55 -28.47
N TYR A 647 15.13 -24.43 -28.12
CA TYR A 647 14.47 -23.53 -29.08
C TYR A 647 15.29 -22.27 -29.36
N GLY A 648 15.30 -21.85 -30.63
CA GLY A 648 15.90 -20.58 -31.06
C GLY A 648 17.32 -20.39 -30.54
N GLN A 649 17.56 -19.25 -29.86
CA GLN A 649 18.83 -18.95 -29.19
C GLN A 649 18.75 -19.14 -27.67
N ALA A 650 17.70 -19.77 -27.14
CA ALA A 650 17.44 -19.88 -25.71
C ALA A 650 18.59 -20.58 -24.97
N GLY A 651 19.18 -21.62 -25.56
CA GLY A 651 20.35 -22.32 -25.03
C GLY A 651 21.63 -21.46 -24.93
N THR A 652 21.59 -20.19 -25.32
CA THR A 652 22.64 -19.21 -25.02
C THR A 652 22.62 -18.83 -23.54
N VAL A 653 21.43 -18.58 -22.98
CA VAL A 653 21.24 -18.12 -21.59
C VAL A 653 20.68 -19.21 -20.68
N LEU A 654 19.85 -20.13 -21.19
CA LEU A 654 19.27 -21.22 -20.42
C LEU A 654 20.29 -22.34 -20.22
N ASP A 655 20.31 -22.94 -19.03
CA ASP A 655 21.16 -24.10 -18.73
C ASP A 655 20.41 -25.44 -18.82
N GLY A 656 19.08 -25.40 -18.97
CA GLY A 656 18.20 -26.56 -19.10
C GLY A 656 17.68 -27.11 -17.77
N SER A 657 18.02 -26.48 -16.65
CA SER A 657 17.47 -26.80 -15.33
C SER A 657 16.15 -26.07 -15.06
N SER A 658 15.33 -26.59 -14.16
CA SER A 658 14.12 -25.91 -13.67
C SER A 658 14.39 -25.06 -12.43
N ASP A 659 15.42 -25.38 -11.66
CA ASP A 659 15.76 -24.71 -10.40
C ASP A 659 16.56 -23.42 -10.68
N LYS A 660 17.77 -23.51 -11.23
CA LYS A 660 18.62 -22.36 -11.55
C LYS A 660 18.20 -21.64 -12.82
N VAL A 661 17.75 -22.39 -13.83
CA VAL A 661 17.25 -21.96 -15.15
C VAL A 661 18.29 -21.33 -16.07
N TYR A 662 19.04 -20.35 -15.57
CA TYR A 662 20.00 -19.57 -16.35
C TYR A 662 21.43 -20.05 -16.09
N LYS A 663 22.28 -19.96 -17.12
CA LYS A 663 23.72 -20.12 -16.98
C LYS A 663 24.28 -19.03 -16.10
N ASP A 664 25.36 -19.35 -15.38
CA ASP A 664 25.95 -18.47 -14.36
C ASP A 664 26.25 -17.05 -14.88
N TRP A 665 26.75 -16.94 -16.11
CA TRP A 665 27.05 -15.63 -16.72
C TRP A 665 25.81 -14.72 -16.81
N PHE A 666 24.66 -15.29 -17.17
CA PHE A 666 23.43 -14.54 -17.37
C PHE A 666 22.72 -14.33 -16.04
N LEU A 667 22.66 -15.35 -15.17
CA LEU A 667 22.08 -15.23 -13.84
C LEU A 667 22.79 -14.16 -13.00
N ASN A 668 24.13 -14.17 -13.00
CA ASN A 668 24.93 -13.17 -12.29
C ASN A 668 24.66 -11.76 -12.83
N LEU A 669 24.52 -11.61 -14.15
CA LEU A 669 24.18 -10.34 -14.76
C LEU A 669 22.78 -9.85 -14.36
N MET A 670 21.76 -10.72 -14.39
CA MET A 670 20.40 -10.34 -13.97
C MET A 670 20.36 -9.94 -12.50
N ILE A 671 21.06 -10.67 -11.62
CA ILE A 671 21.16 -10.31 -10.19
C ILE A 671 21.93 -9.00 -10.01
N GLU A 672 22.99 -8.76 -10.78
CA GLU A 672 23.75 -7.50 -10.74
C GLU A 672 22.86 -6.32 -11.18
N TRP A 673 22.16 -6.46 -12.29
CA TRP A 673 21.22 -5.44 -12.79
C TRP A 673 20.08 -5.19 -11.80
N HIS A 674 19.45 -6.24 -11.25
CA HIS A 674 18.42 -6.11 -10.22
C HIS A 674 18.87 -5.33 -8.97
N ASN A 675 20.12 -5.53 -8.54
CA ASN A 675 20.64 -4.84 -7.34
C ASN A 675 21.12 -3.41 -7.62
N ASN A 676 21.58 -3.12 -8.84
CA ASN A 676 22.08 -1.80 -9.22
C ASN A 676 20.97 -0.86 -9.70
N ASP A 677 19.84 -1.41 -10.15
CA ASP A 677 18.67 -0.68 -10.61
C ASP A 677 17.44 -1.16 -9.79
N PRO A 678 17.14 -0.50 -8.65
CA PRO A 678 16.04 -0.84 -7.74
C PRO A 678 14.66 -0.80 -8.42
N VAL A 679 13.64 -1.28 -7.70
CA VAL A 679 12.26 -1.25 -8.22
C VAL A 679 11.75 0.18 -8.32
N SER A 680 11.29 0.58 -9.49
CA SER A 680 10.74 1.92 -9.74
C SER A 680 9.22 1.98 -9.53
N PHE A 681 8.66 3.19 -9.40
CA PHE A 681 7.20 3.40 -9.35
C PHE A 681 6.49 2.90 -10.61
N LYS A 682 7.11 3.08 -11.76
CA LYS A 682 6.64 2.54 -13.04
C LYS A 682 6.39 1.04 -12.92
N GLU A 683 7.33 0.30 -12.34
CA GLU A 683 7.18 -1.14 -12.16
C GLU A 683 6.08 -1.51 -11.18
N LEU A 684 5.96 -0.78 -10.06
CA LEU A 684 4.90 -1.01 -9.08
C LEU A 684 3.50 -0.78 -9.68
N ASP A 685 3.29 0.34 -10.37
CA ASP A 685 2.03 0.64 -11.06
C ASP A 685 1.76 -0.40 -12.15
N ARG A 686 2.74 -0.68 -13.01
CA ARG A 686 2.62 -1.69 -14.05
C ARG A 686 2.23 -3.06 -13.49
N ASN A 687 2.86 -3.49 -12.39
CA ASN A 687 2.58 -4.76 -11.73
C ASN A 687 1.14 -4.81 -11.17
N GLU A 688 0.66 -3.71 -10.59
CA GLU A 688 -0.73 -3.56 -10.13
C GLU A 688 -1.73 -3.64 -11.30
N GLN A 689 -1.51 -2.87 -12.36
CA GLN A 689 -2.40 -2.83 -13.52
C GLN A 689 -2.48 -4.20 -14.22
N ILE A 690 -1.35 -4.92 -14.30
CA ILE A 690 -1.34 -6.30 -14.81
C ILE A 690 -2.11 -7.22 -13.87
N PHE A 691 -1.90 -7.13 -12.55
CA PHE A 691 -2.64 -7.94 -11.57
C PHE A 691 -4.15 -7.76 -11.71
N LEU A 692 -4.65 -6.54 -11.89
CA LEU A 692 -6.07 -6.29 -12.09
C LEU A 692 -6.67 -7.06 -13.29
N GLN A 693 -5.87 -7.31 -14.34
CA GLN A 693 -6.30 -7.96 -15.58
C GLN A 693 -5.97 -9.46 -15.65
N GLN A 694 -4.73 -9.84 -15.35
CA GLN A 694 -4.21 -11.21 -15.45
C GLN A 694 -4.24 -11.98 -14.13
N LYS A 695 -4.59 -11.33 -13.02
CA LYS A 695 -4.72 -11.92 -11.67
C LYS A 695 -3.43 -12.51 -11.11
N ASN A 696 -2.31 -12.23 -11.74
CA ASN A 696 -0.99 -12.57 -11.24
C ASN A 696 -0.06 -11.37 -11.15
N ARG A 697 0.95 -11.46 -10.28
CA ARG A 697 1.96 -10.44 -10.03
C ARG A 697 3.38 -10.94 -10.32
N ASN A 698 4.30 -10.01 -10.53
CA ASN A 698 5.73 -10.29 -10.52
C ASN A 698 6.28 -10.17 -9.08
N PRO A 699 6.68 -11.29 -8.44
CA PRO A 699 7.12 -11.29 -7.05
C PRO A 699 8.38 -10.48 -6.81
N PHE A 700 9.21 -10.29 -7.84
CA PHE A 700 10.48 -9.58 -7.71
C PHE A 700 10.32 -8.06 -7.81
N ILE A 701 9.13 -7.59 -8.18
CA ILE A 701 8.74 -6.17 -8.09
C ILE A 701 8.15 -5.89 -6.69
N ASP A 702 7.23 -6.73 -6.22
CA ASP A 702 6.61 -6.54 -4.89
C ASP A 702 7.57 -6.85 -3.72
N HIS A 703 8.45 -7.85 -3.91
CA HIS A 703 9.42 -8.35 -2.93
C HIS A 703 10.81 -8.53 -3.58
N PRO A 704 11.53 -7.43 -3.89
CA PRO A 704 12.84 -7.50 -4.54
C PRO A 704 13.90 -8.30 -3.77
N GLU A 705 13.73 -8.44 -2.45
CA GLU A 705 14.57 -9.27 -1.58
C GLU A 705 14.55 -10.76 -1.96
N PHE A 706 13.45 -11.25 -2.55
CA PHE A 706 13.31 -12.67 -2.93
C PHE A 706 14.35 -13.11 -3.97
N VAL A 707 14.84 -12.20 -4.82
CA VAL A 707 15.90 -12.53 -5.79
C VAL A 707 17.14 -13.07 -5.09
N ASN A 708 17.60 -12.37 -4.04
CA ASN A 708 18.81 -12.77 -3.32
C ASN A 708 18.54 -14.00 -2.45
N MET A 709 17.34 -14.12 -1.85
CA MET A 709 16.94 -15.29 -1.05
C MET A 709 16.87 -16.58 -1.87
N ILE A 710 16.55 -16.51 -3.17
CA ILE A 710 16.48 -17.68 -4.05
C ILE A 710 17.85 -18.04 -4.62
N TRP A 711 18.58 -17.07 -5.18
CA TRP A 711 19.75 -17.35 -6.03
C TRP A 711 21.12 -17.00 -5.41
N ARG A 712 21.20 -16.31 -4.26
CA ARG A 712 22.49 -16.04 -3.56
C ARG A 712 22.73 -16.93 -2.35
N ASP A 713 21.71 -17.29 -1.58
CA ASP A 713 21.88 -18.01 -0.29
C ASP A 713 22.16 -19.52 -0.41
N ASN A 714 22.13 -20.09 -1.62
CA ASN A 714 22.47 -21.49 -1.87
C ASN A 714 24.00 -21.74 -2.05
N ALA A 715 24.83 -20.74 -1.76
CA ALA A 715 26.28 -20.88 -1.70
C ALA A 715 26.78 -20.98 -0.24
N GLN A 716 26.42 -22.06 0.46
CA GLN A 716 27.14 -22.54 1.64
C GLN A 716 27.54 -24.01 1.49
#